data_AF-A0A842SUN3-F1
#
_entry.id   AF-A0A842SUN3-F1
#
_cell.length_a   1.000
_cell.length_b   1.000
_cell.length_c   1.000
_cell.angle_alpha   90.00
_cell.angle_beta   90.00
_cell.angle_gamma   90.00
#
_symmetry.space_group_name_H-M   'P 1'
#
loop_
_entity.id
_entity.type
_entity.pdbx_description
1 polymer ?
#
loop_
_entity_poly.entity_id
_entity_poly.type
_entity_poly.pdbx_seq_one_letter_code
_entity_poly.pdbx_strand_id
1 'polypeptide(L)'
;MSEAGGRQGRKVRVKDAFKQDAGRGIVRVDPELVNLQGWKTGDVLAIRHPKTLEKTAALLYPGRSEDKGTNVIRMDASLRRNLGASIDDIVFIRKVDAALAEKVTFAGLEEAVILRNSQQLASKLENRVITKNDILSFYAYGRRVDLIVVNFSPKAAAVRIHLDTQIVLSEKSHKELVQLEKSRVTYEDIGGLEEEIQKIREMIELPIRHPELFKRIGIDPPKGVLLHGPPGTGKTLLARAVAYETDANFTTISGPEIMSKFYGQSEENLRKIFDEAKENSPAIIFIDELDSIAPKRAEVTGEVERRVVAQLLSLMDGLEGRGEVIVIGATNRVNDVDSALRRPGRFDREIEIGVPDTEGRHEILMIHTRGMPLDKKVELRDIAERTHGFVGADIEALAKEAAMLAIREILPNLDLEKEIPPEVLAEIRIKNKNFQDALTSIEPSALREVLITRPQETWEDVGGLEDAIFQLKEVVEWPLKYPELYEHLKSKPPSGILLHGPPGTGKTLIAKALAHESEVNFISVKGPEFLSKWVGESEKTVRETFRKARSAAPCIIFFDEIDAIAGMRGRSAGSTVTEQVVSQLLTEMDGLEGLEDVILLAATNRPDMLDPALLRAGRFGKHIEIPMPDENSRQEIFKIHLEGKPISSDVSIKEFAKRMEGYTGADIAAVCEEATLLTIRRAISDASINTKDKESVKKVKVDREAFNQALEKVLKSAEMAQKAHQRLSKEPSEELYR
;
A
#
# COMPACT_ATOMS: atom_id res chain seq x y z
N MET A 1 -22.28 -0.75 -64.65
CA MET A 1 -22.69 -1.31 -63.33
C MET A 1 -21.77 -0.72 -62.28
N SER A 2 -22.12 0.48 -61.81
CA SER A 2 -21.25 1.37 -61.05
C SER A 2 -22.12 2.11 -60.04
N GLU A 3 -22.37 1.50 -58.89
CA GLU A 3 -22.97 2.14 -57.70
C GLU A 3 -23.00 1.13 -56.54
N ALA A 4 -21.84 0.82 -55.93
CA ALA A 4 -21.77 -0.01 -54.71
C ALA A 4 -20.51 0.22 -53.85
N GLY A 5 -19.85 1.38 -53.95
CA GLY A 5 -18.53 1.63 -53.32
C GLY A 5 -18.52 2.22 -51.91
N GLY A 6 -19.66 2.39 -51.23
CA GLY A 6 -19.77 3.29 -50.07
C GLY A 6 -19.59 2.71 -48.65
N ARG A 7 -19.25 1.42 -48.46
CA ARG A 7 -19.41 0.72 -47.14
C ARG A 7 -18.20 -0.03 -46.57
N GLN A 8 -16.96 0.12 -47.07
CA GLN A 8 -15.82 -0.68 -46.61
C GLN A 8 -15.01 -0.03 -45.47
N GLY A 9 -15.46 -0.16 -44.23
CA GLY A 9 -14.61 -0.02 -43.03
C GLY A 9 -14.31 -1.40 -42.43
N ARG A 10 -13.12 -1.61 -41.85
CA ARG A 10 -12.82 -2.85 -41.10
C ARG A 10 -13.40 -2.74 -39.69
N LYS A 11 -14.04 -3.82 -39.23
CA LYS A 11 -14.55 -3.91 -37.86
C LYS A 11 -13.42 -4.29 -36.92
N VAL A 12 -13.26 -3.52 -35.85
CA VAL A 12 -12.30 -3.78 -34.78
C VAL A 12 -12.96 -3.56 -33.44
N ARG A 13 -12.46 -4.25 -32.40
CA ARG A 13 -12.95 -4.09 -31.03
C ARG A 13 -12.13 -3.04 -30.29
N VAL A 14 -12.79 -2.14 -29.58
CA VAL A 14 -12.14 -1.11 -28.75
C VAL A 14 -11.55 -1.74 -27.49
N LYS A 15 -10.29 -1.46 -27.18
CA LYS A 15 -9.66 -1.73 -25.88
C LYS A 15 -9.06 -0.45 -25.31
N ASP A 16 -8.71 -0.52 -24.02
CA ASP A 16 -8.06 0.58 -23.32
C ASP A 16 -6.64 0.84 -23.86
N ALA A 17 -6.26 2.12 -23.86
CA ALA A 17 -4.92 2.54 -24.25
C ALA A 17 -3.90 2.12 -23.18
N PHE A 18 -2.65 1.92 -23.60
CA PHE A 18 -1.58 1.79 -22.63
C PHE A 18 -1.42 3.12 -21.88
N LYS A 19 -1.08 3.05 -20.58
CA LYS A 19 -0.91 4.23 -19.72
C LYS A 19 0.01 5.28 -20.33
N GLN A 20 1.07 4.86 -21.01
CA GLN A 20 2.05 5.71 -21.69
C GLN A 20 1.52 6.45 -22.93
N ASP A 21 0.49 5.89 -23.58
CA ASP A 21 -0.08 6.41 -24.82
C ASP A 21 -1.27 7.35 -24.59
N ALA A 22 -1.89 7.28 -23.41
CA ALA A 22 -3.06 8.08 -23.09
C ALA A 22 -2.75 9.60 -23.13
N GLY A 23 -3.68 10.38 -23.69
CA GLY A 23 -3.49 11.81 -23.90
C GLY A 23 -2.39 12.11 -24.93
N ARG A 24 -2.13 11.23 -25.89
CA ARG A 24 -1.29 11.54 -27.09
C ARG A 24 -2.10 11.59 -28.38
N GLY A 25 -3.36 11.15 -28.39
CA GLY A 25 -4.18 11.10 -29.61
C GLY A 25 -3.69 10.06 -30.62
N ILE A 26 -3.09 8.97 -30.13
CA ILE A 26 -2.63 7.85 -30.94
C ILE A 26 -3.53 6.63 -30.71
N VAL A 27 -3.67 5.80 -31.75
CA VAL A 27 -4.34 4.52 -31.66
C VAL A 27 -3.39 3.40 -32.01
N ARG A 28 -3.43 2.32 -31.23
CA ARG A 28 -2.69 1.11 -31.52
C ARG A 28 -3.60 0.06 -32.10
N VAL A 29 -3.26 -0.47 -33.25
CA VAL A 29 -4.06 -1.50 -33.95
C VAL A 29 -3.25 -2.79 -34.03
N ASP A 30 -3.95 -3.92 -33.94
CA ASP A 30 -3.41 -5.26 -34.16
C ASP A 30 -2.36 -5.29 -35.30
N PRO A 31 -1.10 -5.66 -35.01
CA PRO A 31 -0.02 -5.71 -35.99
C PRO A 31 -0.33 -6.58 -37.21
N GLU A 32 -1.09 -7.66 -37.05
CA GLU A 32 -1.48 -8.52 -38.16
C GLU A 32 -2.45 -7.80 -39.11
N LEU A 33 -3.42 -7.07 -38.55
CA LEU A 33 -4.36 -6.27 -39.32
C LEU A 33 -3.65 -5.12 -40.06
N VAL A 34 -2.70 -4.46 -39.39
CA VAL A 34 -1.87 -3.38 -39.97
C VAL A 34 -1.09 -3.90 -41.18
N ASN A 35 -0.45 -5.07 -41.04
CA ASN A 35 0.31 -5.71 -42.13
C ASN A 35 -0.59 -6.14 -43.29
N LEU A 36 -1.75 -6.77 -42.99
CA LEU A 36 -2.72 -7.19 -44.00
C LEU A 36 -3.29 -6.01 -44.82
N GLN A 37 -3.41 -4.84 -44.22
CA GLN A 37 -3.92 -3.63 -44.88
C GLN A 37 -2.81 -2.76 -45.49
N GLY A 38 -1.53 -3.11 -45.29
CA GLY A 38 -0.40 -2.32 -45.77
C GLY A 38 -0.31 -0.92 -45.15
N TRP A 39 -0.84 -0.74 -43.94
CA TRP A 39 -0.75 0.53 -43.23
C TRP A 39 0.63 0.71 -42.59
N LYS A 40 1.11 1.95 -42.51
CA LYS A 40 2.40 2.31 -41.93
C LYS A 40 2.21 3.10 -40.64
N THR A 41 3.20 3.04 -39.75
CA THR A 41 3.25 3.91 -38.57
C THR A 41 3.18 5.38 -38.99
N GLY A 42 2.29 6.14 -38.35
CA GLY A 42 2.05 7.54 -38.66
C GLY A 42 0.97 7.80 -39.73
N ASP A 43 0.38 6.75 -40.31
CA ASP A 43 -0.83 6.88 -41.12
C ASP A 43 -2.01 7.38 -40.26
N VAL A 44 -2.98 8.05 -40.90
CA VAL A 44 -4.18 8.55 -40.21
C VAL A 44 -5.35 7.60 -40.46
N LEU A 45 -6.01 7.21 -39.38
CA LEU A 45 -7.21 6.39 -39.41
C LEU A 45 -8.44 7.22 -39.03
N ALA A 46 -9.46 7.18 -39.87
CA ALA A 46 -10.79 7.62 -39.51
C ALA A 46 -11.54 6.48 -38.81
N ILE A 47 -12.06 6.77 -37.63
CA ILE A 47 -12.77 5.85 -36.77
C ILE A 47 -14.23 6.29 -36.73
N ARG A 48 -15.15 5.35 -36.89
CA ARG A 48 -16.59 5.61 -36.85
C ARG A 48 -17.29 4.58 -35.98
N HIS A 49 -18.12 5.04 -35.07
CA HIS A 49 -18.96 4.16 -34.27
C HIS A 49 -20.29 3.86 -35.01
N PRO A 50 -20.73 2.59 -35.06
CA PRO A 50 -21.92 2.19 -35.81
C PRO A 50 -23.23 2.68 -35.23
N LYS A 51 -23.34 2.83 -33.90
CA LYS A 51 -24.60 3.20 -33.22
C LYS A 51 -24.76 4.71 -33.09
N THR A 52 -23.75 5.41 -32.57
CA THR A 52 -23.75 6.87 -32.35
C THR A 52 -23.53 7.66 -33.64
N LEU A 53 -23.00 7.01 -34.70
CA LEU A 53 -22.65 7.60 -36.00
C LEU A 53 -21.57 8.69 -35.96
N GLU A 54 -21.01 8.94 -34.77
CA GLU A 54 -19.90 9.86 -34.54
C GLU A 54 -18.62 9.36 -35.22
N LYS A 55 -17.75 10.32 -35.52
CA LYS A 55 -16.52 10.10 -36.28
C LYS A 55 -15.40 10.90 -35.64
N THR A 56 -14.25 10.28 -35.48
CA THR A 56 -13.01 10.93 -35.10
C THR A 56 -11.87 10.41 -35.96
N ALA A 57 -10.68 10.98 -35.83
CA ALA A 57 -9.50 10.51 -36.53
C ALA A 57 -8.27 10.53 -35.61
N ALA A 58 -7.40 9.54 -35.76
CA ALA A 58 -6.22 9.39 -34.91
C ALA A 58 -5.02 8.83 -35.69
N LEU A 59 -3.82 9.02 -35.13
CA LEU A 59 -2.57 8.48 -35.68
C LEU A 59 -2.42 6.99 -35.38
N LEU A 60 -2.07 6.21 -36.39
CA LEU A 60 -1.81 4.79 -36.26
C LEU A 60 -0.40 4.50 -35.75
N TYR A 61 -0.32 3.71 -34.68
CA TYR A 61 0.85 2.98 -34.26
C TYR A 61 0.56 1.47 -34.24
N PRO A 62 1.55 0.60 -34.49
CA PRO A 62 1.36 -0.83 -34.33
C PRO A 62 1.14 -1.18 -32.84
N GLY A 63 0.24 -2.12 -32.58
CA GLY A 63 0.02 -2.75 -31.28
C GLY A 63 1.23 -3.55 -30.79
N ARG A 64 1.17 -3.99 -29.53
CA ARG A 64 2.20 -4.89 -28.98
C ARG A 64 2.01 -6.31 -29.51
N SER A 65 3.00 -7.17 -29.30
CA SER A 65 2.95 -8.59 -29.71
C SER A 65 1.74 -9.34 -29.14
N GLU A 66 1.27 -8.94 -27.96
CA GLU A 66 0.09 -9.50 -27.27
C GLU A 66 -1.23 -9.27 -28.03
N ASP A 67 -1.34 -8.17 -28.79
CA ASP A 67 -2.56 -7.81 -29.50
C ASP A 67 -2.65 -8.51 -30.88
N LYS A 68 -1.67 -9.33 -31.25
CA LYS A 68 -1.57 -9.95 -32.57
C LYS A 68 -2.69 -10.96 -32.83
N GLY A 69 -3.44 -10.78 -33.91
CA GLY A 69 -4.51 -11.69 -34.35
C GLY A 69 -5.84 -11.51 -33.61
N THR A 70 -5.97 -10.46 -32.79
CA THR A 70 -7.14 -10.22 -31.95
C THR A 70 -8.15 -9.23 -32.56
N ASN A 71 -7.80 -8.56 -33.67
CA ASN A 71 -8.60 -7.50 -34.32
C ASN A 71 -9.01 -6.36 -33.38
N VAL A 72 -8.09 -5.96 -32.50
CA VAL A 72 -8.32 -4.94 -31.47
C VAL A 72 -7.72 -3.59 -31.89
N ILE A 73 -8.39 -2.51 -31.50
CA ILE A 73 -7.87 -1.15 -31.50
C ILE A 73 -7.84 -0.61 -30.08
N ARG A 74 -6.65 -0.22 -29.61
CA ARG A 74 -6.47 0.48 -28.33
C ARG A 74 -6.52 1.98 -28.58
N MET A 75 -7.41 2.68 -27.87
CA MET A 75 -7.61 4.12 -28.01
C MET A 75 -7.82 4.76 -26.65
N ASP A 76 -7.37 6.00 -26.51
CA ASP A 76 -7.44 6.73 -25.24
C ASP A 76 -8.87 7.19 -24.91
N ALA A 77 -9.09 7.54 -23.65
CA ALA A 77 -10.40 7.96 -23.16
C ALA A 77 -10.95 9.20 -23.90
N SER A 78 -10.09 10.11 -24.38
CA SER A 78 -10.52 11.26 -25.20
C SER A 78 -11.10 10.82 -26.55
N LEU A 79 -10.43 9.90 -27.25
CA LEU A 79 -10.90 9.37 -28.52
C LEU A 79 -12.17 8.53 -28.36
N ARG A 80 -12.27 7.74 -27.27
CA ARG A 80 -13.50 7.03 -26.90
C ARG A 80 -14.67 7.98 -26.70
N ARG A 81 -14.45 9.06 -25.94
CA ARG A 81 -15.44 10.11 -25.68
C ARG A 81 -15.91 10.79 -26.97
N ASN A 82 -15.00 11.14 -27.87
CA ASN A 82 -15.35 11.75 -29.16
C ASN A 82 -16.15 10.83 -30.10
N LEU A 83 -16.18 9.53 -29.82
CA LEU A 83 -16.96 8.54 -30.57
C LEU A 83 -18.26 8.14 -29.86
N GLY A 84 -18.43 8.51 -28.59
CA GLY A 84 -19.40 7.90 -27.69
C GLY A 84 -19.25 6.38 -27.65
N ALA A 85 -18.01 5.89 -27.74
CA ALA A 85 -17.68 4.47 -27.74
C ALA A 85 -17.08 4.08 -26.41
N SER A 86 -17.33 2.85 -25.98
CA SER A 86 -16.78 2.32 -24.76
C SER A 86 -15.88 1.12 -25.01
N ILE A 87 -15.25 0.61 -23.94
CA ILE A 87 -14.40 -0.57 -24.06
C ILE A 87 -15.24 -1.76 -24.52
N ASP A 88 -14.68 -2.58 -25.40
CA ASP A 88 -15.28 -3.73 -26.07
C ASP A 88 -16.35 -3.44 -27.15
N ASP A 89 -16.68 -2.16 -27.41
CA ASP A 89 -17.52 -1.80 -28.55
C ASP A 89 -16.84 -2.09 -29.89
N ILE A 90 -17.67 -2.29 -30.92
CA ILE A 90 -17.20 -2.52 -32.29
C ILE A 90 -17.21 -1.20 -33.05
N VAL A 91 -16.05 -0.77 -33.53
CA VAL A 91 -15.89 0.41 -34.37
C VAL A 91 -15.42 0.06 -35.78
N PHE A 92 -15.68 0.96 -36.72
CA PHE A 92 -15.18 0.85 -38.09
C PHE A 92 -13.98 1.76 -38.30
N ILE A 93 -12.89 1.18 -38.78
CA ILE A 93 -11.66 1.91 -39.10
C ILE A 93 -11.37 1.90 -40.60
N ARG A 94 -10.85 3.02 -41.10
CA ARG A 94 -10.36 3.18 -42.48
C ARG A 94 -9.21 4.18 -42.54
N LYS A 95 -8.25 3.95 -43.44
CA LYS A 95 -7.20 4.93 -43.72
C LYS A 95 -7.78 6.15 -44.44
N VAL A 96 -7.36 7.35 -44.03
CA VAL A 96 -7.70 8.62 -44.66
C VAL A 96 -6.46 9.50 -44.75
N ASP A 97 -6.43 10.40 -45.73
CA ASP A 97 -5.39 11.42 -45.81
C ASP A 97 -5.79 12.63 -44.95
N ALA A 98 -4.91 13.05 -44.04
CA ALA A 98 -5.08 14.26 -43.25
C ALA A 98 -4.30 15.41 -43.88
N ALA A 99 -4.98 16.53 -44.12
CA ALA A 99 -4.32 17.76 -44.58
C ALA A 99 -3.53 18.40 -43.43
N LEU A 100 -2.45 19.12 -43.74
CA LEU A 100 -1.74 19.90 -42.73
C LEU A 100 -2.58 21.12 -42.33
N ALA A 101 -2.75 21.34 -41.03
CA ALA A 101 -3.53 22.46 -40.52
C ALA A 101 -2.75 23.77 -40.65
N GLU A 102 -3.33 24.75 -41.33
CA GLU A 102 -2.80 26.13 -41.38
C GLU A 102 -3.25 26.92 -40.15
N LYS A 103 -4.53 26.73 -39.77
CA LYS A 103 -5.15 27.45 -38.65
C LYS A 103 -6.16 26.56 -37.94
N VAL A 104 -6.13 26.56 -36.61
CA VAL A 104 -7.07 25.82 -35.77
C VAL A 104 -7.64 26.75 -34.70
N THR A 105 -8.97 26.74 -34.56
CA THR A 105 -9.69 27.47 -33.53
C THR A 105 -10.17 26.49 -32.46
N PHE A 106 -9.68 26.66 -31.24
CA PHE A 106 -10.14 25.91 -30.07
C PHE A 106 -11.06 26.74 -29.19
N ALA A 107 -12.01 26.09 -28.53
CA ALA A 107 -12.69 26.61 -27.36
C ALA A 107 -12.19 25.85 -26.12
N GLY A 108 -11.90 26.57 -25.04
CA GLY A 108 -11.45 26.00 -23.78
C GLY A 108 -12.14 26.68 -22.60
N LEU A 109 -11.89 26.19 -21.40
CA LEU A 109 -12.35 26.81 -20.16
C LEU A 109 -11.42 27.93 -19.72
N GLU A 110 -11.85 28.75 -18.76
CA GLU A 110 -11.09 29.88 -18.23
C GLU A 110 -9.70 29.47 -17.68
N GLU A 111 -9.50 28.21 -17.29
CA GLU A 111 -8.20 27.71 -16.82
C GLU A 111 -7.20 27.37 -17.95
N ALA A 112 -7.67 27.16 -19.18
CA ALA A 112 -6.79 26.98 -20.36
C ALA A 112 -6.07 28.29 -20.76
N VAL A 113 -6.42 29.41 -20.12
CA VAL A 113 -5.88 30.77 -20.33
C VAL A 113 -4.40 30.88 -20.00
N ILE A 114 -3.84 30.00 -19.17
CA ILE A 114 -2.40 29.99 -18.84
C ILE A 114 -1.54 29.73 -20.09
N LEU A 115 -2.10 29.04 -21.10
CA LEU A 115 -1.45 28.73 -22.37
C LEU A 115 -1.89 29.69 -23.48
N ARG A 116 -1.74 31.02 -23.29
CA ARG A 116 -2.04 31.99 -24.36
C ARG A 116 -1.02 32.02 -25.50
N ASN A 117 0.13 31.39 -25.33
CA ASN A 117 1.16 31.34 -26.37
C ASN A 117 0.83 30.24 -27.41
N SER A 118 0.45 30.67 -28.62
CA SER A 118 0.10 29.79 -29.73
C SER A 118 1.23 28.82 -30.12
N GLN A 119 2.50 29.24 -30.00
CA GLN A 119 3.65 28.38 -30.32
C GLN A 119 3.84 27.25 -29.29
N GLN A 120 3.59 27.51 -28.01
CA GLN A 120 3.68 26.47 -26.96
C GLN A 120 2.55 25.45 -27.08
N LEU A 121 1.37 25.88 -27.53
CA LEU A 121 0.27 24.96 -27.85
C LEU A 121 0.57 24.14 -29.10
N ALA A 122 1.16 24.74 -30.14
CA ALA A 122 1.48 24.04 -31.38
C ALA A 122 2.54 22.96 -31.15
N SER A 123 3.55 23.22 -30.30
CA SER A 123 4.55 22.21 -29.94
C SER A 123 3.99 21.07 -29.09
N LYS A 124 3.06 21.35 -28.17
CA LYS A 124 2.40 20.30 -27.37
C LYS A 124 1.40 19.46 -28.15
N LEU A 125 0.72 20.05 -29.13
CA LEU A 125 -0.26 19.39 -29.98
C LEU A 125 0.34 18.89 -31.30
N GLU A 126 1.67 18.94 -31.44
CA GLU A 126 2.35 18.54 -32.66
C GLU A 126 1.98 17.11 -33.05
N ASN A 127 1.76 16.90 -34.35
CA ASN A 127 1.36 15.64 -34.95
C ASN A 127 -0.03 15.12 -34.56
N ARG A 128 -0.78 15.80 -33.67
CA ARG A 128 -2.14 15.38 -33.37
C ARG A 128 -3.04 15.55 -34.59
N VAL A 129 -3.86 14.53 -34.81
CA VAL A 129 -4.93 14.55 -35.80
C VAL A 129 -6.20 14.99 -35.11
N ILE A 130 -6.94 15.89 -35.75
CA ILE A 130 -8.15 16.48 -35.22
C ILE A 130 -9.25 16.48 -36.27
N THR A 131 -10.48 16.33 -35.80
CA THR A 131 -11.72 16.52 -36.56
C THR A 131 -12.62 17.54 -35.88
N LYS A 132 -13.69 17.95 -36.55
CA LYS A 132 -14.54 19.05 -36.06
C LYS A 132 -15.35 18.55 -34.86
N ASN A 133 -15.41 19.36 -33.80
CA ASN A 133 -16.02 19.04 -32.50
C ASN A 133 -15.28 17.99 -31.66
N ASP A 134 -14.09 17.55 -32.05
CA ASP A 134 -13.28 16.68 -31.18
C ASP A 134 -12.89 17.41 -29.90
N ILE A 135 -12.97 16.69 -28.79
CA ILE A 135 -12.41 17.07 -27.49
C ILE A 135 -10.99 16.52 -27.41
N LEU A 136 -10.02 17.40 -27.25
CA LEU A 136 -8.61 17.06 -27.07
C LEU A 136 -8.22 17.24 -25.63
N SER A 137 -7.88 16.13 -24.98
CA SER A 137 -7.27 16.13 -23.66
C SER A 137 -5.75 16.01 -23.77
N PHE A 138 -5.01 16.83 -23.04
CA PHE A 138 -3.56 16.70 -22.88
C PHE A 138 -3.12 17.22 -21.51
N TYR A 139 -1.94 16.84 -21.06
CA TYR A 139 -1.41 17.30 -19.78
C TYR A 139 -0.45 18.47 -19.98
N ALA A 140 -0.65 19.53 -19.20
CA ALA A 140 0.21 20.69 -19.15
C ALA A 140 0.35 21.17 -17.70
N TYR A 141 1.59 21.36 -17.26
CA TYR A 141 1.89 21.87 -15.91
C TYR A 141 1.23 21.04 -14.80
N GLY A 142 1.27 19.70 -14.93
CA GLY A 142 0.66 18.78 -13.98
C GLY A 142 -0.88 18.77 -13.95
N ARG A 143 -1.56 19.46 -14.88
CA ARG A 143 -3.02 19.45 -15.01
C ARG A 143 -3.47 18.96 -16.37
N ARG A 144 -4.62 18.30 -16.44
CA ARG A 144 -5.28 17.93 -17.70
C ARG A 144 -6.02 19.15 -18.25
N VAL A 145 -5.72 19.51 -19.49
CA VAL A 145 -6.35 20.60 -20.24
C VAL A 145 -7.17 19.97 -21.36
N ASP A 146 -8.45 20.32 -21.39
CA ASP A 146 -9.39 19.87 -22.43
C ASP A 146 -9.72 21.06 -23.36
N LEU A 147 -9.56 20.87 -24.67
CA LEU A 147 -9.88 21.84 -25.71
C LEU A 147 -10.85 21.23 -26.72
N ILE A 148 -11.87 21.99 -27.14
CA ILE A 148 -12.80 21.58 -28.21
C ILE A 148 -12.38 22.22 -29.51
N VAL A 149 -12.31 21.42 -30.58
CA VAL A 149 -12.06 21.90 -31.94
C VAL A 149 -13.33 22.55 -32.50
N VAL A 150 -13.35 23.88 -32.57
CA VAL A 150 -14.49 24.63 -33.14
C VAL A 150 -14.42 24.62 -34.66
N ASN A 151 -13.23 24.90 -35.20
CA ASN A 151 -13.02 25.00 -36.64
C ASN A 151 -11.53 24.88 -37.00
N PHE A 152 -11.24 24.54 -38.25
CA PHE A 152 -9.88 24.48 -38.78
C PHE A 152 -9.83 24.80 -40.28
N SER A 153 -8.66 25.21 -40.76
CA SER A 153 -8.33 25.48 -42.17
C SER A 153 -7.11 24.65 -42.59
N PRO A 154 -7.11 24.00 -43.77
CA PRO A 154 -8.17 23.95 -44.78
C PRO A 154 -9.35 23.03 -44.38
N LYS A 155 -10.51 23.20 -45.03
CA LYS A 155 -11.69 22.33 -44.80
C LYS A 155 -11.41 20.92 -45.33
N ALA A 156 -11.09 20.00 -44.43
CA ALA A 156 -10.86 18.59 -44.70
C ALA A 156 -11.66 17.70 -43.75
N ALA A 157 -11.71 16.39 -44.01
CA ALA A 157 -12.35 15.43 -43.12
C ALA A 157 -11.57 15.26 -41.79
N ALA A 158 -10.25 15.40 -41.84
CA ALA A 158 -9.35 15.43 -40.70
C ALA A 158 -8.14 16.30 -41.06
N VAL A 159 -7.56 16.99 -40.07
CA VAL A 159 -6.32 17.75 -40.24
C VAL A 159 -5.29 17.36 -39.19
N ARG A 160 -4.01 17.50 -39.53
CA ARG A 160 -2.87 17.24 -38.64
C ARG A 160 -2.23 18.55 -38.24
N ILE A 161 -1.99 18.73 -36.95
CA ILE A 161 -1.33 19.91 -36.38
C ILE A 161 0.18 19.82 -36.62
N HIS A 162 0.79 20.90 -37.10
CA HIS A 162 2.23 21.08 -37.28
C HIS A 162 2.73 22.24 -36.41
N LEU A 163 4.05 22.40 -36.26
CA LEU A 163 4.65 23.49 -35.50
C LEU A 163 4.30 24.89 -36.05
N ASP A 164 4.03 24.98 -37.35
CA ASP A 164 3.67 26.24 -38.04
C ASP A 164 2.17 26.56 -38.00
N THR A 165 1.35 25.66 -37.42
CA THR A 165 -0.10 25.85 -37.36
C THR A 165 -0.47 27.02 -36.45
N GLN A 166 -1.25 27.97 -36.96
CA GLN A 166 -1.74 29.09 -36.16
C GLN A 166 -2.89 28.64 -35.25
N ILE A 167 -2.64 28.54 -33.95
CA ILE A 167 -3.66 28.18 -32.95
C ILE A 167 -4.32 29.44 -32.36
N VAL A 168 -5.65 29.48 -32.39
CA VAL A 168 -6.47 30.58 -31.83
C VAL A 168 -7.42 30.01 -30.78
N LEU A 169 -7.41 30.59 -29.58
CA LEU A 169 -8.36 30.28 -28.52
C LEU A 169 -9.56 31.23 -28.59
N SER A 170 -10.77 30.69 -28.62
CA SER A 170 -12.02 31.44 -28.55
C SER A 170 -12.47 31.61 -27.11
N GLU A 171 -12.96 32.81 -26.75
CA GLU A 171 -13.47 33.15 -25.41
C GLU A 171 -14.84 32.53 -25.08
N LYS A 172 -15.47 31.82 -26.02
CA LYS A 172 -16.76 31.17 -25.76
C LYS A 172 -16.56 29.91 -24.92
N SER A 173 -16.68 30.06 -23.60
CA SER A 173 -16.83 28.93 -22.68
C SER A 173 -18.09 28.13 -23.06
N HIS A 174 -17.92 26.89 -23.50
CA HIS A 174 -19.05 26.00 -23.73
C HIS A 174 -19.58 25.54 -22.38
N LYS A 175 -20.83 25.89 -22.04
CA LYS A 175 -21.51 25.41 -20.82
C LYS A 175 -21.51 23.88 -20.69
N GLU A 176 -21.46 23.18 -21.82
CA GLU A 176 -21.33 21.72 -21.90
C GLU A 176 -20.02 21.20 -21.28
N LEU A 177 -18.90 21.94 -21.37
CA LEU A 177 -17.62 21.55 -20.76
C LEU A 177 -17.67 21.56 -19.22
N VAL A 178 -18.46 22.45 -18.63
CA VAL A 178 -18.54 22.65 -17.17
C VAL A 178 -19.32 21.53 -16.46
N GLN A 179 -20.34 20.97 -17.13
CA GLN A 179 -21.07 19.79 -16.62
C GLN A 179 -20.29 18.49 -16.81
N LEU A 180 -19.58 18.35 -17.94
CA LEU A 180 -18.71 17.22 -18.24
C LEU A 180 -17.42 17.17 -17.38
N GLU A 181 -17.15 18.22 -16.58
CA GLU A 181 -15.93 18.34 -15.78
C GLU A 181 -15.94 17.68 -14.41
N LYS A 182 -17.11 17.52 -13.82
CA LYS A 182 -17.21 17.31 -12.37
C LYS A 182 -16.89 15.88 -11.91
N SER A 183 -16.68 14.92 -12.82
CA SER A 183 -16.37 13.52 -12.46
C SER A 183 -15.39 12.84 -13.44
N ARG A 184 -14.27 13.49 -13.74
CA ARG A 184 -13.30 13.07 -14.79
C ARG A 184 -12.25 12.01 -14.37
N VAL A 185 -12.63 10.93 -13.70
CA VAL A 185 -11.68 9.83 -13.45
C VAL A 185 -11.98 8.71 -14.44
N THR A 186 -10.96 8.22 -15.14
CA THR A 186 -11.08 7.09 -16.08
C THR A 186 -10.25 5.90 -15.60
N TYR A 187 -10.45 4.71 -16.18
CA TYR A 187 -9.59 3.56 -15.85
C TYR A 187 -8.12 3.83 -16.15
N GLU A 188 -7.81 4.72 -17.11
CA GLU A 188 -6.45 5.14 -17.45
C GLU A 188 -5.75 5.86 -16.29
N ASP A 189 -6.52 6.51 -15.41
CA ASP A 189 -6.02 7.25 -14.26
C ASP A 189 -5.82 6.37 -13.00
N ILE A 190 -6.07 5.06 -13.12
CA ILE A 190 -5.88 4.06 -12.05
C ILE A 190 -4.74 3.11 -12.44
N GLY A 191 -3.73 2.98 -11.59
CA GLY A 191 -2.59 2.06 -11.82
C GLY A 191 -2.61 0.87 -10.87
N GLY A 192 -2.11 -0.28 -11.32
CA GLY A 192 -1.87 -1.46 -10.48
C GLY A 192 -3.11 -2.26 -10.05
N LEU A 193 -4.29 -2.00 -10.61
CA LEU A 193 -5.56 -2.65 -10.25
C LEU A 193 -6.23 -3.33 -11.45
N GLU A 194 -5.46 -3.89 -12.39
CA GLU A 194 -6.01 -4.44 -13.64
C GLU A 194 -7.00 -5.59 -13.40
N GLU A 195 -6.69 -6.49 -12.46
CA GLU A 195 -7.56 -7.63 -12.13
C GLU A 195 -8.87 -7.18 -11.46
N GLU A 196 -8.77 -6.24 -10.52
CA GLU A 196 -9.91 -5.67 -9.80
C GLU A 196 -10.81 -4.89 -10.74
N ILE A 197 -10.22 -4.09 -11.66
CA ILE A 197 -10.95 -3.40 -12.71
C ILE A 197 -11.71 -4.42 -13.57
N GLN A 198 -11.07 -5.49 -14.02
CA GLN A 198 -11.74 -6.51 -14.84
C GLN A 198 -12.94 -7.15 -14.12
N LYS A 199 -12.77 -7.51 -12.83
CA LYS A 199 -13.85 -8.02 -11.98
C LYS A 199 -15.01 -7.02 -11.90
N ILE A 200 -14.73 -5.73 -11.65
CA ILE A 200 -15.79 -4.71 -11.55
C ILE A 200 -16.49 -4.49 -12.89
N ARG A 201 -15.76 -4.51 -14.01
CA ARG A 201 -16.36 -4.38 -15.35
C ARG A 201 -17.38 -5.49 -15.62
N GLU A 202 -17.06 -6.72 -15.27
CA GLU A 202 -17.98 -7.86 -15.40
C GLU A 202 -19.22 -7.71 -14.51
N MET A 203 -19.06 -7.16 -13.31
CA MET A 203 -20.12 -7.03 -12.31
C MET A 203 -21.02 -5.79 -12.50
N ILE A 204 -20.51 -4.70 -13.08
CA ILE A 204 -21.20 -3.40 -13.14
C ILE A 204 -21.43 -2.95 -14.58
N GLU A 205 -20.39 -2.96 -15.42
CA GLU A 205 -20.49 -2.46 -16.81
C GLU A 205 -21.32 -3.40 -17.70
N LEU A 206 -21.14 -4.71 -17.54
CA LEU A 206 -21.83 -5.72 -18.35
C LEU A 206 -23.35 -5.74 -18.13
N PRO A 207 -23.89 -5.67 -16.90
CA PRO A 207 -25.33 -5.54 -16.65
C PRO A 207 -25.95 -4.28 -17.26
N ILE A 208 -25.29 -3.13 -17.13
CA ILE A 208 -25.83 -1.84 -17.58
C ILE A 208 -25.88 -1.79 -19.12
N ARG A 209 -24.80 -2.21 -19.79
CA ARG A 209 -24.70 -2.10 -21.26
C ARG A 209 -25.33 -3.25 -22.02
N HIS A 210 -25.30 -4.45 -21.46
CA HIS A 210 -25.78 -5.67 -22.12
C HIS A 210 -26.77 -6.46 -21.25
N PRO A 211 -27.90 -5.83 -20.84
CA PRO A 211 -28.91 -6.50 -20.02
C PRO A 211 -29.55 -7.70 -20.72
N GLU A 212 -29.49 -7.75 -22.05
CA GLU A 212 -29.96 -8.89 -22.87
C GLU A 212 -29.25 -10.20 -22.53
N LEU A 213 -27.96 -10.14 -22.15
CA LEU A 213 -27.18 -11.34 -21.80
C LEU A 213 -27.73 -11.99 -20.53
N PHE A 214 -27.97 -11.18 -19.50
CA PHE A 214 -28.52 -11.63 -18.21
C PHE A 214 -29.96 -12.14 -18.37
N LYS A 215 -30.80 -11.43 -19.13
CA LYS A 215 -32.17 -11.85 -19.43
C LYS A 215 -32.23 -13.20 -20.16
N ARG A 216 -31.30 -13.46 -21.09
CA ARG A 216 -31.25 -14.71 -21.85
C ARG A 216 -30.78 -15.88 -21.01
N ILE A 217 -29.82 -15.65 -20.11
CA ILE A 217 -29.27 -16.68 -19.20
C ILE A 217 -30.24 -16.93 -18.04
N GLY A 218 -31.08 -15.96 -17.68
CA GLY A 218 -32.05 -16.06 -16.58
C GLY A 218 -31.41 -15.88 -15.20
N ILE A 219 -30.33 -15.10 -15.13
CA ILE A 219 -29.65 -14.74 -13.87
C ILE A 219 -29.85 -13.25 -13.59
N ASP A 220 -30.03 -12.91 -12.31
CA ASP A 220 -30.05 -11.52 -11.87
C ASP A 220 -28.61 -10.98 -11.74
N PRO A 221 -28.35 -9.73 -12.16
CA PRO A 221 -27.08 -9.07 -11.90
C PRO A 221 -26.84 -8.85 -10.39
N PRO A 222 -25.58 -8.73 -9.96
CA PRO A 222 -25.26 -8.49 -8.55
C PRO A 222 -25.83 -7.13 -8.11
N LYS A 223 -26.41 -7.09 -6.92
CA LYS A 223 -27.03 -5.84 -6.39
C LYS A 223 -26.01 -4.91 -5.76
N GLY A 224 -24.96 -5.48 -5.17
CA GLY A 224 -23.93 -4.70 -4.53
C GLY A 224 -22.55 -5.35 -4.56
N VAL A 225 -21.54 -4.49 -4.60
CA VAL A 225 -20.12 -4.83 -4.57
C VAL A 225 -19.47 -4.16 -3.36
N LEU A 226 -18.75 -4.93 -2.55
CA LEU A 226 -18.01 -4.43 -1.39
C LEU A 226 -16.51 -4.38 -1.71
N LEU A 227 -15.94 -3.18 -1.73
CA LEU A 227 -14.51 -2.93 -1.87
C LEU A 227 -13.87 -2.83 -0.48
N HIS A 228 -12.86 -3.64 -0.19
CA HIS A 228 -12.13 -3.57 1.08
C HIS A 228 -10.62 -3.59 0.91
N GLY A 229 -9.87 -3.13 1.91
CA GLY A 229 -8.40 -3.03 1.85
C GLY A 229 -7.83 -1.94 2.76
N PRO A 230 -6.53 -1.65 2.72
CA PRO A 230 -5.95 -0.51 3.43
C PRO A 230 -6.51 0.83 2.95
N PRO A 231 -6.41 1.91 3.74
CA PRO A 231 -6.73 3.26 3.29
C PRO A 231 -5.72 3.73 2.22
N GLY A 232 -6.15 4.59 1.29
CA GLY A 232 -5.27 5.19 0.29
C GLY A 232 -4.90 4.29 -0.90
N THR A 233 -5.55 3.11 -1.06
CA THR A 233 -5.38 2.22 -2.23
C THR A 233 -6.25 2.61 -3.43
N GLY A 234 -7.11 3.63 -3.31
CA GLY A 234 -7.88 4.16 -4.44
C GLY A 234 -9.29 3.59 -4.63
N LYS A 235 -9.93 3.02 -3.60
CA LYS A 235 -11.32 2.50 -3.66
C LYS A 235 -12.33 3.52 -4.20
N THR A 236 -12.29 4.74 -3.67
CA THR A 236 -13.16 5.85 -4.08
C THR A 236 -12.85 6.31 -5.51
N LEU A 237 -11.58 6.27 -5.93
CA LEU A 237 -11.17 6.56 -7.31
C LEU A 237 -11.72 5.50 -8.28
N LEU A 238 -11.64 4.23 -7.90
CA LEU A 238 -12.16 3.11 -8.70
C LEU A 238 -13.66 3.20 -8.92
N ALA A 239 -14.44 3.45 -7.85
CA ALA A 239 -15.89 3.62 -7.97
C ALA A 239 -16.28 4.80 -8.88
N ARG A 240 -15.55 5.92 -8.78
CA ARG A 240 -15.76 7.09 -9.65
C ARG A 240 -15.43 6.78 -11.11
N ALA A 241 -14.36 6.04 -11.38
CA ALA A 241 -13.96 5.66 -12.73
C ALA A 241 -15.00 4.77 -13.41
N VAL A 242 -15.55 3.82 -12.65
CA VAL A 242 -16.58 2.90 -13.15
C VAL A 242 -17.83 3.68 -13.54
N ALA A 243 -18.30 4.58 -12.66
CA ALA A 243 -19.49 5.39 -12.94
C ALA A 243 -19.33 6.26 -14.18
N TYR A 244 -18.14 6.86 -14.33
CA TYR A 244 -17.80 7.67 -15.49
C TYR A 244 -17.81 6.87 -16.80
N GLU A 245 -17.23 5.66 -16.81
CA GLU A 245 -17.18 4.81 -18.00
C GLU A 245 -18.56 4.22 -18.34
N THR A 246 -19.42 3.96 -17.35
CA THR A 246 -20.79 3.48 -17.58
C THR A 246 -21.80 4.57 -17.94
N ASP A 247 -21.41 5.86 -17.89
CA ASP A 247 -22.31 7.02 -18.04
C ASP A 247 -23.52 6.94 -17.08
N ALA A 248 -23.28 6.42 -15.87
CA ALA A 248 -24.30 6.23 -14.84
C ALA A 248 -24.29 7.40 -13.86
N ASN A 249 -25.47 7.77 -13.34
CA ASN A 249 -25.57 8.81 -12.31
C ASN A 249 -24.85 8.35 -11.04
N PHE A 250 -23.89 9.14 -10.56
CA PHE A 250 -23.05 8.78 -9.41
C PHE A 250 -23.44 9.54 -8.16
N THR A 251 -23.99 8.85 -7.17
CA THR A 251 -24.35 9.44 -5.88
C THR A 251 -23.41 8.92 -4.80
N THR A 252 -22.72 9.82 -4.11
CA THR A 252 -21.82 9.47 -2.99
C THR A 252 -22.53 9.67 -1.66
N ILE A 253 -22.31 8.72 -0.76
CA ILE A 253 -22.75 8.71 0.62
C ILE A 253 -21.50 8.54 1.49
N SER A 254 -21.26 9.46 2.41
CA SER A 254 -20.22 9.30 3.43
C SER A 254 -20.84 9.01 4.79
N GLY A 255 -20.24 8.09 5.57
CA GLY A 255 -20.76 7.68 6.87
C GLY A 255 -21.07 8.83 7.85
N PRO A 256 -20.13 9.76 8.07
CA PRO A 256 -20.37 10.93 8.90
C PRO A 256 -21.50 11.86 8.40
N GLU A 257 -21.76 11.92 7.09
CA GLU A 257 -22.77 12.83 6.51
C GLU A 257 -24.21 12.38 6.81
N ILE A 258 -24.44 11.07 6.92
CA ILE A 258 -25.76 10.53 7.27
C ILE A 258 -26.04 10.66 8.77
N MET A 259 -25.01 10.57 9.61
CA MET A 259 -25.14 10.45 11.06
C MET A 259 -25.55 11.78 11.68
N SER A 260 -26.85 11.96 11.90
CA SER A 260 -27.44 13.16 12.49
C SER A 260 -27.86 12.90 13.93
N LYS A 261 -27.83 13.95 14.77
CA LYS A 261 -28.29 13.87 16.17
C LYS A 261 -29.82 13.82 16.30
N PHE A 262 -30.55 14.07 15.20
CA PHE A 262 -32.00 14.17 15.20
C PHE A 262 -32.64 12.83 14.84
N TYR A 263 -33.65 12.44 15.62
CA TYR A 263 -34.31 11.14 15.50
C TYR A 263 -34.97 10.98 14.12
N GLY A 264 -34.66 9.88 13.41
CA GLY A 264 -35.29 9.51 12.14
C GLY A 264 -34.79 10.25 10.90
N GLN A 265 -34.06 11.37 11.04
CA GLN A 265 -33.58 12.15 9.91
C GLN A 265 -32.52 11.39 9.07
N SER A 266 -31.66 10.61 9.73
CA SER A 266 -30.68 9.75 9.06
C SER A 266 -31.33 8.66 8.20
N GLU A 267 -32.45 8.10 8.64
CA GLU A 267 -33.21 7.08 7.91
C GLU A 267 -33.95 7.67 6.71
N GLU A 268 -34.55 8.86 6.89
CA GLU A 268 -35.23 9.59 5.82
C GLU A 268 -34.26 10.04 4.72
N ASN A 269 -33.09 10.55 5.10
CA ASN A 269 -32.04 10.94 4.16
C ASN A 269 -31.56 9.74 3.33
N LEU A 270 -31.32 8.59 3.96
CA LEU A 270 -30.97 7.36 3.24
C LEU A 270 -32.04 6.95 2.23
N ARG A 271 -33.32 7.03 2.62
CA ARG A 271 -34.43 6.71 1.73
C ARG A 271 -34.48 7.65 0.53
N LYS A 272 -34.39 8.96 0.76
CA LYS A 272 -34.37 9.98 -0.30
C LYS A 272 -33.27 9.72 -1.33
N ILE A 273 -32.05 9.40 -0.88
CA ILE A 273 -30.92 9.13 -1.77
C ILE A 273 -31.18 7.90 -2.65
N PHE A 274 -31.73 6.83 -2.08
CA PHE A 274 -32.08 5.63 -2.86
C PHE A 274 -33.23 5.87 -3.84
N ASP A 275 -34.21 6.69 -3.47
CA ASP A 275 -35.33 7.05 -4.35
C ASP A 275 -34.85 7.96 -5.51
N GLU A 276 -34.02 8.97 -5.22
CA GLU A 276 -33.39 9.82 -6.24
C GLU A 276 -32.51 9.01 -7.21
N ALA A 277 -31.80 7.99 -6.72
CA ALA A 277 -31.01 7.11 -7.57
C ALA A 277 -31.89 6.25 -8.49
N LYS A 278 -33.05 5.79 -8.02
CA LYS A 278 -34.03 5.05 -8.84
C LYS A 278 -34.65 5.92 -9.92
N GLU A 279 -34.96 7.18 -9.60
CA GLU A 279 -35.51 8.13 -10.58
C GLU A 279 -34.48 8.48 -11.68
N ASN A 280 -33.19 8.51 -11.35
CA ASN A 280 -32.10 8.83 -12.27
C ASN A 280 -31.36 7.60 -12.82
N SER A 281 -32.05 6.47 -13.00
CA SER A 281 -31.44 5.24 -13.53
C SER A 281 -30.96 5.38 -14.99
N PRO A 282 -29.80 4.79 -15.38
CA PRO A 282 -28.88 3.95 -14.59
C PRO A 282 -28.08 4.73 -13.56
N ALA A 283 -28.02 4.24 -12.32
CA ALA A 283 -27.36 4.93 -11.20
C ALA A 283 -26.45 4.02 -10.37
N ILE A 284 -25.38 4.59 -9.82
CA ILE A 284 -24.45 3.95 -8.89
C ILE A 284 -24.46 4.72 -7.58
N ILE A 285 -24.79 4.02 -6.49
CA ILE A 285 -24.72 4.54 -5.12
C ILE A 285 -23.40 4.08 -4.52
N PHE A 286 -22.50 5.01 -4.22
CA PHE A 286 -21.24 4.72 -3.55
C PHE A 286 -21.31 5.09 -2.07
N ILE A 287 -21.13 4.10 -1.19
CA ILE A 287 -21.11 4.27 0.26
C ILE A 287 -19.66 4.14 0.72
N ASP A 288 -19.05 5.25 1.13
CA ASP A 288 -17.71 5.26 1.71
C ASP A 288 -17.76 5.06 3.23
N GLU A 289 -16.69 4.48 3.79
CA GLU A 289 -16.59 4.13 5.22
C GLU A 289 -17.83 3.36 5.72
N LEU A 290 -18.19 2.28 5.03
CA LEU A 290 -19.37 1.48 5.37
C LEU A 290 -19.35 0.96 6.81
N ASP A 291 -18.17 0.73 7.39
CA ASP A 291 -17.95 0.36 8.79
C ASP A 291 -18.45 1.42 9.79
N SER A 292 -18.50 2.69 9.40
CA SER A 292 -19.06 3.78 10.21
C SER A 292 -20.58 3.78 10.25
N ILE A 293 -21.24 3.37 9.16
CA ILE A 293 -22.71 3.34 9.05
C ILE A 293 -23.28 2.00 9.54
N ALA A 294 -22.57 0.91 9.24
CA ALA A 294 -23.03 -0.45 9.49
C ALA A 294 -22.03 -1.30 10.30
N PRO A 295 -21.66 -0.87 11.51
CA PRO A 295 -20.85 -1.67 12.41
C PRO A 295 -21.58 -2.93 12.90
N LYS A 296 -20.83 -3.91 13.41
CA LYS A 296 -21.38 -5.12 14.02
C LYS A 296 -22.34 -4.81 15.16
N ARG A 297 -23.55 -5.40 15.10
CA ARG A 297 -24.62 -5.21 16.09
C ARG A 297 -24.22 -5.49 17.54
N ALA A 298 -23.26 -6.38 17.77
CA ALA A 298 -22.76 -6.74 19.10
C ALA A 298 -21.92 -5.62 19.74
N GLU A 299 -21.26 -4.79 18.92
CA GLU A 299 -20.36 -3.72 19.35
C GLU A 299 -21.09 -2.37 19.47
N VAL A 300 -22.27 -2.25 18.85
CA VAL A 300 -23.07 -1.01 18.83
C VAL A 300 -23.85 -0.83 20.13
N THR A 301 -23.53 0.24 20.86
CA THR A 301 -24.30 0.68 22.05
C THR A 301 -25.43 1.66 21.70
N GLY A 302 -25.35 2.37 20.56
CA GLY A 302 -26.33 3.37 20.14
C GLY A 302 -27.56 2.82 19.40
N GLU A 303 -28.77 3.24 19.78
CA GLU A 303 -30.01 2.84 19.08
C GLU A 303 -30.15 3.45 17.68
N VAL A 304 -29.53 4.59 17.41
CA VAL A 304 -29.60 5.28 16.11
C VAL A 304 -28.85 4.47 15.05
N GLU A 305 -27.62 4.03 15.36
CA GLU A 305 -26.79 3.20 14.48
C GLU A 305 -27.50 1.90 14.09
N ARG A 306 -28.07 1.18 15.07
CA ARG A 306 -28.82 -0.07 14.80
C ARG A 306 -29.98 0.13 13.82
N ARG A 307 -30.67 1.27 13.91
CA ARG A 307 -31.80 1.58 13.01
C ARG A 307 -31.34 1.95 11.62
N VAL A 308 -30.25 2.71 11.50
CA VAL A 308 -29.63 3.03 10.22
C VAL A 308 -29.18 1.74 9.49
N VAL A 309 -28.56 0.80 10.20
CA VAL A 309 -28.22 -0.53 9.63
C VAL A 309 -29.48 -1.26 9.15
N ALA A 310 -30.53 -1.33 9.98
CA ALA A 310 -31.78 -2.00 9.61
C ALA A 310 -32.44 -1.35 8.38
N GLN A 311 -32.40 -0.03 8.27
CA GLN A 311 -32.93 0.71 7.13
C GLN A 311 -32.11 0.44 5.86
N LEU A 312 -30.77 0.44 5.94
CA LEU A 312 -29.91 0.09 4.81
C LEU A 312 -30.16 -1.33 4.31
N LEU A 313 -30.32 -2.30 5.21
CA LEU A 313 -30.67 -3.68 4.86
C LEU A 313 -32.01 -3.75 4.11
N SER A 314 -33.02 -3.03 4.60
CA SER A 314 -34.35 -2.96 3.97
C SER A 314 -34.29 -2.33 2.57
N LEU A 315 -33.49 -1.27 2.40
CA LEU A 315 -33.30 -0.60 1.10
C LEU A 315 -32.60 -1.52 0.10
N MET A 316 -31.56 -2.26 0.51
CA MET A 316 -30.85 -3.23 -0.34
C MET A 316 -31.76 -4.39 -0.76
N ASP A 317 -32.55 -4.94 0.17
CA ASP A 317 -33.50 -6.02 -0.13
C ASP A 317 -34.60 -5.55 -1.09
N GLY A 318 -35.02 -4.27 -0.96
CA GLY A 318 -36.02 -3.60 -1.79
C GLY A 318 -35.52 -3.10 -3.15
N LEU A 319 -34.25 -3.32 -3.52
CA LEU A 319 -33.76 -3.07 -4.88
C LEU A 319 -34.25 -4.18 -5.81
N GLU A 320 -34.94 -3.82 -6.89
CA GLU A 320 -35.34 -4.76 -7.94
C GLU A 320 -34.10 -5.26 -8.71
N GLY A 321 -34.07 -6.56 -9.04
CA GLY A 321 -32.95 -7.22 -9.73
C GLY A 321 -32.75 -6.81 -11.20
N ARG A 322 -33.27 -5.66 -11.65
CA ARG A 322 -33.16 -5.24 -13.06
C ARG A 322 -31.81 -4.62 -13.41
N GLY A 323 -30.89 -4.48 -12.45
CA GLY A 323 -29.54 -3.92 -12.68
C GLY A 323 -29.53 -2.42 -12.97
N GLU A 324 -30.61 -1.72 -12.64
CA GLU A 324 -30.82 -0.30 -12.89
C GLU A 324 -30.15 0.61 -11.83
N VAL A 325 -29.95 0.07 -10.63
CA VAL A 325 -29.24 0.72 -9.52
C VAL A 325 -28.29 -0.28 -8.89
N ILE A 326 -27.00 0.07 -8.81
CA ILE A 326 -25.95 -0.77 -8.23
C ILE A 326 -25.35 -0.05 -7.03
N VAL A 327 -25.13 -0.77 -5.92
CA VAL A 327 -24.54 -0.21 -4.70
C VAL A 327 -23.10 -0.67 -4.53
N ILE A 328 -22.17 0.27 -4.45
CA ILE A 328 -20.76 0.00 -4.17
C ILE A 328 -20.47 0.46 -2.74
N GLY A 329 -20.08 -0.46 -1.86
CA GLY A 329 -19.61 -0.13 -0.51
C GLY A 329 -18.09 -0.14 -0.45
N ALA A 330 -17.48 0.81 0.25
CA ALA A 330 -16.05 0.81 0.55
C ALA A 330 -15.82 0.76 2.07
N THR A 331 -14.90 -0.08 2.52
CA THR A 331 -14.51 -0.16 3.94
C THR A 331 -13.03 -0.47 4.09
N ASN A 332 -12.39 0.05 5.13
CA ASN A 332 -11.04 -0.36 5.49
C ASN A 332 -11.05 -1.62 6.38
N ARG A 333 -12.18 -1.89 7.04
CA ARG A 333 -12.33 -2.95 8.04
C ARG A 333 -13.54 -3.81 7.74
N VAL A 334 -13.39 -4.71 6.76
CA VAL A 334 -14.44 -5.67 6.36
C VAL A 334 -14.97 -6.54 7.51
N ASN A 335 -14.17 -6.74 8.56
CA ASN A 335 -14.56 -7.49 9.75
C ASN A 335 -15.40 -6.69 10.72
N ASP A 336 -15.40 -5.36 10.66
CA ASP A 336 -16.19 -4.50 11.54
C ASP A 336 -17.60 -4.23 10.95
N VAL A 337 -17.79 -4.50 9.65
CA VAL A 337 -19.10 -4.41 8.97
C VAL A 337 -20.05 -5.54 9.41
N ASP A 338 -21.36 -5.22 9.53
CA ASP A 338 -22.40 -6.21 9.84
C ASP A 338 -22.39 -7.37 8.82
N SER A 339 -22.20 -8.60 9.32
CA SER A 339 -22.25 -9.83 8.55
C SER A 339 -23.53 -10.03 7.73
N ALA A 340 -24.64 -9.38 8.10
CA ALA A 340 -25.89 -9.43 7.37
C ALA A 340 -25.81 -8.71 6.00
N LEU A 341 -24.99 -7.67 5.89
CA LEU A 341 -24.77 -6.94 4.62
C LEU A 341 -23.94 -7.76 3.62
N ARG A 342 -23.07 -8.64 4.12
CA ARG A 342 -22.18 -9.52 3.34
C ARG A 342 -22.85 -10.79 2.83
N ARG A 343 -24.15 -10.95 3.04
CA ARG A 343 -24.89 -12.14 2.58
C ARG A 343 -25.35 -11.96 1.13
N PRO A 344 -25.47 -13.07 0.37
CA PRO A 344 -26.06 -13.03 -0.97
C PRO A 344 -27.46 -12.38 -0.97
N GLY A 345 -27.74 -11.59 -1.99
CA GLY A 345 -28.88 -10.68 -2.14
C GLY A 345 -28.59 -9.22 -1.78
N ARG A 346 -27.38 -8.88 -1.31
CA ARG A 346 -26.97 -7.54 -0.85
C ARG A 346 -25.58 -7.18 -1.42
N PHE A 347 -24.52 -7.24 -0.61
CA PHE A 347 -23.15 -7.25 -1.12
C PHE A 347 -22.78 -8.68 -1.51
N ASP A 348 -23.11 -9.04 -2.74
CA ASP A 348 -22.91 -10.38 -3.29
C ASP A 348 -21.44 -10.70 -3.54
N ARG A 349 -20.62 -9.66 -3.68
CA ARG A 349 -19.25 -9.74 -4.16
C ARG A 349 -18.36 -8.86 -3.31
N GLU A 350 -17.27 -9.46 -2.84
CA GLU A 350 -16.21 -8.78 -2.10
C GLU A 350 -14.98 -8.72 -2.99
N ILE A 351 -14.40 -7.52 -3.12
CA ILE A 351 -13.16 -7.28 -3.86
C ILE A 351 -12.16 -6.70 -2.88
N GLU A 352 -11.08 -7.44 -2.66
CA GLU A 352 -9.92 -6.95 -1.92
C GLU A 352 -9.06 -6.06 -2.82
N ILE A 353 -8.80 -4.84 -2.37
CA ILE A 353 -7.88 -3.89 -2.99
C ILE A 353 -6.64 -3.82 -2.09
N GLY A 354 -5.64 -4.62 -2.45
CA GLY A 354 -4.38 -4.74 -1.72
C GLY A 354 -3.42 -3.56 -1.91
N VAL A 355 -2.24 -3.69 -1.31
CA VAL A 355 -1.10 -2.79 -1.58
C VAL A 355 -0.55 -3.13 -2.96
N PRO A 356 -0.27 -2.13 -3.83
CA PRO A 356 0.21 -2.39 -5.19
C PRO A 356 1.60 -3.05 -5.19
N ASP A 357 1.80 -3.95 -6.15
CA ASP A 357 3.07 -4.59 -6.45
C ASP A 357 4.04 -3.61 -7.15
N THR A 358 5.26 -4.05 -7.45
CA THR A 358 6.27 -3.16 -8.06
C THR A 358 5.84 -2.58 -9.40
N GLU A 359 5.16 -3.38 -10.24
CA GLU A 359 4.65 -2.90 -11.52
C GLU A 359 3.49 -1.92 -11.32
N GLY A 360 2.54 -2.22 -10.43
CA GLY A 360 1.46 -1.32 -10.06
C GLY A 360 1.96 0.01 -9.48
N ARG A 361 2.99 -0.01 -8.63
CA ARG A 361 3.64 1.21 -8.13
C ARG A 361 4.30 2.01 -9.25
N HIS A 362 4.93 1.33 -10.21
CA HIS A 362 5.48 1.98 -11.40
C HIS A 362 4.39 2.67 -12.23
N GLU A 363 3.25 2.02 -12.43
CA GLU A 363 2.09 2.62 -13.12
C GLU A 363 1.53 3.83 -12.38
N ILE A 364 1.36 3.73 -11.06
CA ILE A 364 0.88 4.83 -10.23
C ILE A 364 1.87 6.02 -10.29
N LEU A 365 3.18 5.76 -10.25
CA LEU A 365 4.21 6.78 -10.46
C LEU A 365 4.10 7.42 -11.85
N MET A 366 3.89 6.63 -12.91
CA MET A 366 3.68 7.17 -14.26
C MET A 366 2.45 8.08 -14.36
N ILE A 367 1.38 7.74 -13.64
CA ILE A 367 0.14 8.53 -13.61
C ILE A 367 0.37 9.85 -12.85
N HIS A 368 0.95 9.81 -11.65
CA HIS A 368 1.15 11.02 -10.86
C HIS A 368 2.26 11.92 -11.40
N THR A 369 3.26 11.37 -12.08
CA THR A 369 4.30 12.17 -12.75
C THR A 369 3.89 12.67 -14.14
N ARG A 370 2.68 12.35 -14.59
CA ARG A 370 2.17 12.73 -15.91
C ARG A 370 2.05 14.25 -16.04
N GLY A 371 2.83 14.81 -16.96
CA GLY A 371 2.85 16.26 -17.18
C GLY A 371 3.75 17.04 -16.22
N MET A 372 4.49 16.36 -15.34
CA MET A 372 5.59 16.94 -14.59
C MET A 372 6.86 17.01 -15.46
N PRO A 373 7.66 18.09 -15.36
CA PRO A 373 8.92 18.21 -16.10
C PRO A 373 10.01 17.35 -15.44
N LEU A 374 10.03 16.06 -15.74
CA LEU A 374 11.07 15.14 -15.26
C LEU A 374 12.37 15.33 -16.04
N ASP A 375 13.51 15.24 -15.34
CA ASP A 375 14.81 15.14 -16.00
C ASP A 375 14.97 13.77 -16.69
N LYS A 376 15.73 13.72 -17.79
CA LYS A 376 15.94 12.49 -18.57
C LYS A 376 16.62 11.37 -17.77
N LYS A 377 17.31 11.71 -16.67
CA LYS A 377 17.98 10.75 -15.78
C LYS A 377 17.07 10.16 -14.70
N VAL A 378 15.79 10.54 -14.66
CA VAL A 378 14.85 9.99 -13.66
C VAL A 378 14.31 8.66 -14.17
N GLU A 379 14.70 7.58 -13.52
CA GLU A 379 14.16 6.24 -13.78
C GLU A 379 13.07 5.94 -12.73
N LEU A 380 11.81 5.95 -13.17
CA LEU A 380 10.67 5.71 -12.28
C LEU A 380 10.61 4.26 -11.77
N ARG A 381 11.28 3.32 -12.46
CA ARG A 381 11.31 1.91 -12.08
C ARG A 381 12.12 1.70 -10.81
N ASP A 382 13.31 2.31 -10.72
CA ASP A 382 14.15 2.29 -9.50
C ASP A 382 13.41 2.85 -8.28
N ILE A 383 12.58 3.89 -8.48
CA ILE A 383 11.78 4.49 -7.42
C ILE A 383 10.66 3.52 -6.99
N ALA A 384 10.03 2.82 -7.93
CA ALA A 384 9.01 1.80 -7.64
C ALA A 384 9.57 0.62 -6.83
N GLU A 385 10.80 0.19 -7.11
CA GLU A 385 11.49 -0.88 -6.37
C GLU A 385 11.80 -0.48 -4.93
N ARG A 386 12.16 0.79 -4.70
CA ARG A 386 12.49 1.32 -3.37
C ARG A 386 11.29 1.74 -2.53
N THR A 387 10.07 1.72 -3.08
CA THR A 387 8.83 2.15 -2.41
C THR A 387 8.01 0.96 -1.92
N HIS A 388 8.66 -0.02 -1.28
CA HIS A 388 7.98 -1.19 -0.75
C HIS A 388 6.94 -0.79 0.30
N GLY A 389 5.72 -1.33 0.18
CA GLY A 389 4.61 -1.03 1.10
C GLY A 389 3.91 0.32 0.89
N PHE A 390 4.33 1.14 -0.08
CA PHE A 390 3.65 2.41 -0.39
C PHE A 390 2.30 2.13 -1.07
N VAL A 391 1.24 2.81 -0.63
CA VAL A 391 -0.06 2.80 -1.32
C VAL A 391 -0.14 3.95 -2.34
N GLY A 392 -1.19 3.95 -3.17
CA GLY A 392 -1.37 4.99 -4.20
C GLY A 392 -1.30 6.42 -3.65
N ALA A 393 -1.93 6.67 -2.50
CA ALA A 393 -1.86 7.97 -1.82
C ALA A 393 -0.44 8.34 -1.35
N ASP A 394 0.38 7.38 -0.94
CA ASP A 394 1.77 7.64 -0.52
C ASP A 394 2.64 7.97 -1.74
N ILE A 395 2.41 7.29 -2.86
CA ILE A 395 3.11 7.56 -4.11
C ILE A 395 2.71 8.92 -4.68
N GLU A 396 1.44 9.29 -4.59
CA GLU A 396 0.97 10.64 -4.90
C GLU A 396 1.70 11.68 -4.03
N ALA A 397 1.78 11.44 -2.72
CA ALA A 397 2.51 12.30 -1.79
C ALA A 397 4.00 12.38 -2.15
N LEU A 398 4.62 11.26 -2.56
CA LEU A 398 6.02 11.19 -2.98
C LEU A 398 6.28 12.05 -4.22
N ALA A 399 5.42 11.94 -5.24
CA ALA A 399 5.53 12.76 -6.44
C ALA A 399 5.33 14.26 -6.12
N LYS A 400 4.39 14.58 -5.24
CA LYS A 400 4.13 15.95 -4.78
C LYS A 400 5.31 16.53 -4.00
N GLU A 401 5.87 15.78 -3.05
CA GLU A 401 7.01 16.27 -2.26
C GLU A 401 8.27 16.42 -3.11
N ALA A 402 8.52 15.50 -4.05
CA ALA A 402 9.61 15.64 -5.02
C ALA A 402 9.46 16.92 -5.86
N ALA A 403 8.24 17.25 -6.30
CA ALA A 403 7.96 18.51 -7.00
C ALA A 403 8.14 19.74 -6.09
N MET A 404 7.69 19.67 -4.82
CA MET A 404 7.87 20.75 -3.84
C MET A 404 9.34 21.00 -3.51
N LEU A 405 10.16 19.96 -3.40
CA LEU A 405 11.60 20.07 -3.20
C LEU A 405 12.28 20.76 -4.39
N ALA A 406 11.89 20.40 -5.62
CA ALA A 406 12.38 21.07 -6.81
C ALA A 406 11.99 22.58 -6.85
N ILE A 407 10.78 22.92 -6.38
CA ILE A 407 10.35 24.32 -6.25
C ILE A 407 11.16 25.04 -5.16
N ARG A 408 11.38 24.40 -4.00
CA ARG A 408 12.16 24.97 -2.88
C ARG A 408 13.61 25.28 -3.28
N GLU A 409 14.21 24.52 -4.20
CA GLU A 409 15.54 24.82 -4.73
C GLU A 409 15.60 26.14 -5.51
N ILE A 410 14.50 26.51 -6.18
CA ILE A 410 14.44 27.66 -7.11
C ILE A 410 13.86 28.90 -6.42
N LEU A 411 13.05 28.70 -5.38
CA LEU A 411 12.37 29.77 -4.62
C LEU A 411 13.30 30.89 -4.13
N PRO A 412 14.55 30.64 -3.65
CA PRO A 412 15.47 31.70 -3.24
C PRO A 412 15.90 32.65 -4.37
N ASN A 413 15.79 32.21 -5.63
CA ASN A 413 16.21 32.97 -6.80
C ASN A 413 15.03 33.69 -7.50
N LEU A 414 13.82 33.57 -6.96
CA LEU A 414 12.59 34.13 -7.53
C LEU A 414 12.11 35.36 -6.74
N ASP A 415 11.85 36.44 -7.47
CA ASP A 415 11.13 37.61 -6.96
C ASP A 415 9.62 37.34 -7.05
N LEU A 416 9.01 36.94 -5.93
CA LEU A 416 7.59 36.54 -5.87
C LEU A 416 6.60 37.71 -6.01
N GLU A 417 7.08 38.97 -6.02
CA GLU A 417 6.24 40.16 -6.18
C GLU A 417 5.87 40.43 -7.65
N LYS A 418 6.49 39.72 -8.60
CA LYS A 418 6.26 39.88 -10.05
C LYS A 418 5.79 38.58 -10.70
N GLU A 419 5.15 38.69 -11.87
CA GLU A 419 4.87 37.53 -12.72
C GLU A 419 6.20 36.84 -13.08
N ILE A 420 6.24 35.52 -12.85
CA ILE A 420 7.45 34.72 -13.08
C ILE A 420 7.70 34.63 -14.60
N PRO A 421 8.91 34.98 -15.08
CA PRO A 421 9.23 34.90 -16.51
C PRO A 421 9.07 33.48 -17.07
N PRO A 422 8.56 33.31 -18.30
CA PRO A 422 8.39 32.01 -18.94
C PRO A 422 9.69 31.19 -19.05
N GLU A 423 10.85 31.85 -19.14
CA GLU A 423 12.15 31.20 -19.20
C GLU A 423 12.45 30.44 -17.91
N VAL A 424 12.17 31.04 -16.75
CA VAL A 424 12.42 30.41 -15.45
C VAL A 424 11.49 29.22 -15.24
N LEU A 425 10.24 29.31 -15.69
CA LEU A 425 9.28 28.20 -15.67
C LEU A 425 9.72 27.01 -16.54
N ALA A 426 10.44 27.27 -17.64
CA ALA A 426 10.96 26.23 -18.52
C ALA A 426 12.21 25.52 -17.96
N GLU A 427 12.94 26.16 -17.04
CA GLU A 427 14.11 25.58 -16.37
C GLU A 427 13.74 24.61 -15.23
N ILE A 428 12.52 24.72 -14.68
CA ILE A 428 12.07 23.86 -13.58
C ILE A 428 12.04 22.40 -14.05
N ARG A 429 12.91 21.58 -13.45
CA ARG A 429 12.98 20.13 -13.70
C ARG A 429 13.13 19.37 -12.40
N ILE A 430 12.36 18.30 -12.26
CA ILE A 430 12.43 17.40 -11.13
C ILE A 430 13.56 16.40 -11.39
N LYS A 431 14.55 16.36 -10.48
CA LYS A 431 15.72 15.48 -10.58
C LYS A 431 15.55 14.24 -9.71
N ASN A 432 16.35 13.20 -9.98
CA ASN A 432 16.31 11.97 -9.19
C ASN A 432 16.65 12.23 -7.70
N LYS A 433 17.52 13.20 -7.42
CA LYS A 433 17.82 13.64 -6.05
C LYS A 433 16.56 14.07 -5.27
N ASN A 434 15.63 14.78 -5.92
CA ASN A 434 14.42 15.24 -5.25
C ASN A 434 13.52 14.07 -4.84
N PHE A 435 13.47 12.99 -5.63
CA PHE A 435 12.76 11.76 -5.24
C PHE A 435 13.47 11.02 -4.10
N GLN A 436 14.81 10.98 -4.11
CA GLN A 436 15.58 10.37 -3.02
C GLN A 436 15.39 11.13 -1.70
N ASP A 437 15.42 12.46 -1.74
CA ASP A 437 15.17 13.30 -0.57
C ASP A 437 13.72 13.14 -0.10
N ALA A 438 12.74 13.08 -1.02
CA ALA A 438 11.33 12.87 -0.68
C ALA A 438 11.09 11.51 0.01
N LEU A 439 11.79 10.44 -0.39
CA LEU A 439 11.70 9.12 0.24
C LEU A 439 12.13 9.14 1.72
N THR A 440 13.01 10.06 2.13
CA THR A 440 13.40 10.18 3.55
C THR A 440 12.34 10.85 4.41
N SER A 441 11.41 11.57 3.80
CA SER A 441 10.39 12.37 4.51
C SER A 441 9.02 11.71 4.58
N ILE A 442 8.74 10.74 3.70
CA ILE A 442 7.42 10.12 3.58
C ILE A 442 7.47 8.70 4.15
N GLU A 443 6.62 8.46 5.13
CA GLU A 443 6.39 7.15 5.71
C GLU A 443 5.20 6.46 5.03
N PRO A 444 5.26 5.15 4.74
CA PRO A 444 4.16 4.43 4.10
C PRO A 444 2.93 4.34 5.00
N SER A 445 1.75 4.67 4.46
CA SER A 445 0.49 4.62 5.20
C SER A 445 0.06 3.20 5.53
N ALA A 446 0.37 2.20 4.68
CA ALA A 446 0.11 0.80 5.00
C ALA A 446 0.95 0.30 6.19
N LEU A 447 2.17 0.84 6.35
CA LEU A 447 3.02 0.54 7.50
C LEU A 447 2.61 1.33 8.75
N ARG A 448 1.78 2.39 8.67
CA ARG A 448 1.29 3.10 9.87
C ARG A 448 0.32 2.27 10.72
N GLU A 449 -0.36 1.28 10.14
CA GLU A 449 -1.24 0.36 10.88
C GLU A 449 -0.50 -0.83 11.53
N VAL A 450 0.75 -1.07 11.14
CA VAL A 450 1.57 -2.17 11.64
C VAL A 450 2.80 -1.56 12.27
N LEU A 451 2.99 -1.70 13.58
CA LEU A 451 4.25 -1.33 14.25
C LEU A 451 5.37 -2.27 13.76
N ILE A 452 5.78 -2.13 12.49
CA ILE A 452 6.92 -2.83 11.91
C ILE A 452 8.12 -2.04 12.35
N THR A 453 8.75 -2.55 13.40
CA THR A 453 10.02 -2.01 13.83
C THR A 453 11.06 -2.70 12.99
N ARG A 454 11.83 -1.98 12.16
CA ARG A 454 13.09 -2.53 11.68
C ARG A 454 14.09 -2.41 12.83
N PRO A 455 14.45 -3.52 13.51
CA PRO A 455 15.48 -3.46 14.53
C PRO A 455 16.78 -2.90 13.92
N GLN A 456 17.57 -2.21 14.72
CA GLN A 456 18.88 -1.67 14.28
C GLN A 456 20.03 -2.60 14.66
N GLU A 457 19.75 -3.57 15.53
CA GLU A 457 20.71 -4.53 16.03
C GLU A 457 21.18 -5.45 14.91
N THR A 458 22.49 -5.70 14.85
CA THR A 458 23.16 -6.54 13.85
C THR A 458 23.76 -7.80 14.49
N TRP A 459 24.32 -8.70 13.68
CA TRP A 459 25.07 -9.84 14.22
C TRP A 459 26.31 -9.42 15.02
N GLU A 460 26.90 -8.25 14.73
CA GLU A 460 28.07 -7.74 15.45
C GLU A 460 27.71 -7.31 16.89
N ASP A 461 26.45 -6.95 17.14
CA ASP A 461 25.92 -6.62 18.46
C ASP A 461 25.65 -7.85 19.33
N VAL A 462 25.67 -9.06 18.75
CA VAL A 462 25.45 -10.34 19.45
C VAL A 462 26.80 -11.01 19.73
N GLY A 463 27.25 -10.96 20.99
CA GLY A 463 28.48 -11.64 21.41
C GLY A 463 28.27 -13.14 21.64
N GLY A 464 29.05 -13.97 20.96
CA GLY A 464 28.94 -15.43 20.99
C GLY A 464 27.74 -16.00 20.21
N LEU A 465 27.36 -17.25 20.55
CA LEU A 465 26.21 -17.97 19.98
C LEU A 465 26.32 -18.35 18.48
N GLU A 466 27.53 -18.57 17.97
CA GLU A 466 27.78 -18.91 16.55
C GLU A 466 26.89 -20.07 16.05
N ASP A 467 26.72 -21.12 16.86
CA ASP A 467 25.88 -22.27 16.52
C ASP A 467 24.39 -21.90 16.37
N ALA A 468 23.87 -21.05 17.26
CA ALA A 468 22.48 -20.60 17.21
C ALA A 468 22.25 -19.65 16.03
N ILE A 469 23.21 -18.74 15.76
CA ILE A 469 23.19 -17.85 14.60
C ILE A 469 23.18 -18.68 13.32
N PHE A 470 24.05 -19.69 13.21
CA PHE A 470 24.12 -20.55 12.03
C PHE A 470 22.79 -21.27 11.77
N GLN A 471 22.16 -21.84 12.81
CA GLN A 471 20.87 -22.49 12.69
C GLN A 471 19.74 -21.53 12.27
N LEU A 472 19.77 -20.28 12.75
CA LEU A 472 18.79 -19.26 12.35
C LEU A 472 18.98 -18.85 10.88
N LYS A 473 20.23 -18.71 10.42
CA LYS A 473 20.55 -18.43 9.01
C LYS A 473 20.06 -19.54 8.09
N GLU A 474 20.27 -20.80 8.47
CA GLU A 474 19.78 -21.96 7.71
C GLU A 474 18.25 -21.96 7.57
N VAL A 475 17.55 -21.55 8.61
CA VAL A 475 16.08 -21.62 8.64
C VAL A 475 15.41 -20.41 8.01
N VAL A 476 16.00 -19.22 8.10
CA VAL A 476 15.36 -17.96 7.70
C VAL A 476 16.02 -17.36 6.46
N GLU A 477 17.34 -17.28 6.44
CA GLU A 477 18.09 -16.59 5.38
C GLU A 477 18.19 -17.45 4.11
N TRP A 478 18.43 -18.76 4.24
CA TRP A 478 18.61 -19.64 3.08
C TRP A 478 17.35 -19.88 2.24
N PRO A 479 16.14 -20.04 2.81
CA PRO A 479 14.92 -20.14 2.01
C PRO A 479 14.67 -18.88 1.17
N LEU A 480 14.96 -17.71 1.74
CA LEU A 480 14.79 -16.42 1.05
C LEU A 480 15.86 -16.20 -0.02
N LYS A 481 17.12 -16.60 0.22
CA LYS A 481 18.23 -16.42 -0.72
C LYS A 481 18.28 -17.48 -1.83
N TYR A 482 17.82 -18.69 -1.56
CA TYR A 482 17.95 -19.84 -2.47
C TYR A 482 16.62 -20.59 -2.72
N PRO A 483 15.53 -19.90 -3.11
CA PRO A 483 14.21 -20.52 -3.26
C PRO A 483 14.21 -21.68 -4.28
N GLU A 484 14.96 -21.54 -5.38
CA GLU A 484 15.06 -22.56 -6.43
C GLU A 484 15.58 -23.91 -5.92
N LEU A 485 16.49 -23.91 -4.93
CA LEU A 485 17.02 -25.14 -4.33
C LEU A 485 15.95 -25.87 -3.50
N TYR A 486 15.14 -25.12 -2.76
CA TYR A 486 14.05 -25.68 -1.95
C TYR A 486 12.94 -26.26 -2.84
N GLU A 487 12.59 -25.57 -3.92
CA GLU A 487 11.61 -26.03 -4.90
C GLU A 487 12.10 -27.31 -5.62
N HIS A 488 13.36 -27.33 -6.07
CA HIS A 488 13.96 -28.48 -6.73
C HIS A 488 14.00 -29.72 -5.83
N LEU A 489 14.41 -29.53 -4.56
CA LEU A 489 14.51 -30.60 -3.57
C LEU A 489 13.18 -30.96 -2.91
N LYS A 490 12.10 -30.22 -3.21
CA LYS A 490 10.77 -30.35 -2.60
C LYS A 490 10.83 -30.31 -1.07
N SER A 491 11.72 -29.48 -0.55
CA SER A 491 11.88 -29.25 0.88
C SER A 491 11.11 -28.01 1.28
N LYS A 492 10.39 -28.07 2.40
CA LYS A 492 9.67 -26.91 2.96
C LYS A 492 10.48 -26.30 4.10
N PRO A 493 10.64 -24.98 4.16
CA PRO A 493 11.21 -24.34 5.34
C PRO A 493 10.30 -24.60 6.55
N PRO A 494 10.85 -24.70 7.77
CA PRO A 494 10.04 -24.89 8.95
C PRO A 494 9.29 -23.60 9.30
N SER A 495 7.98 -23.71 9.55
CA SER A 495 7.09 -22.57 9.76
C SER A 495 7.29 -21.87 11.10
N GLY A 496 7.91 -22.52 12.09
CA GLY A 496 8.08 -21.98 13.43
C GLY A 496 9.31 -22.46 14.19
N ILE A 497 9.94 -21.50 14.87
CA ILE A 497 11.17 -21.65 15.65
C ILE A 497 10.91 -21.22 17.10
N LEU A 498 11.35 -22.02 18.06
CA LEU A 498 11.32 -21.69 19.49
C LEU A 498 12.75 -21.53 20.02
N LEU A 499 13.08 -20.32 20.45
CA LEU A 499 14.26 -19.96 21.21
C LEU A 499 14.01 -20.23 22.70
N HIS A 500 14.82 -21.07 23.34
CA HIS A 500 14.71 -21.32 24.77
C HIS A 500 16.04 -21.25 25.50
N GLY A 501 16.02 -20.90 26.79
CA GLY A 501 17.19 -20.93 27.67
C GLY A 501 17.03 -20.04 28.91
N PRO A 502 18.07 -19.81 29.71
CA PRO A 502 18.01 -18.93 30.88
C PRO A 502 17.64 -17.49 30.52
N PRO A 503 17.00 -16.72 31.42
CA PRO A 503 16.74 -15.29 31.20
C PRO A 503 18.04 -14.50 31.06
N GLY A 504 18.02 -13.39 30.31
CA GLY A 504 19.19 -12.51 30.16
C GLY A 504 20.28 -12.99 29.19
N THR A 505 20.03 -14.06 28.43
CA THR A 505 20.96 -14.65 27.44
C THR A 505 20.85 -14.06 26.03
N GLY A 506 20.00 -13.04 25.82
CA GLY A 506 19.91 -12.33 24.53
C GLY A 506 18.94 -12.91 23.49
N LYS A 507 17.92 -13.68 23.89
CA LYS A 507 16.92 -14.25 22.95
C LYS A 507 16.18 -13.18 22.12
N THR A 508 15.82 -12.07 22.75
CA THR A 508 15.21 -10.92 22.08
C THR A 508 16.22 -10.21 21.16
N LEU A 509 17.50 -10.17 21.55
CA LEU A 509 18.57 -9.52 20.80
C LEU A 509 18.87 -10.28 19.49
N ILE A 510 19.02 -11.61 19.56
CA ILE A 510 19.31 -12.45 18.40
C ILE A 510 18.14 -12.46 17.39
N ALA A 511 16.90 -12.41 17.88
CA ALA A 511 15.71 -12.31 17.06
C ALA A 511 15.66 -10.99 16.26
N LYS A 512 16.07 -9.89 16.89
CA LYS A 512 16.16 -8.58 16.26
C LYS A 512 17.30 -8.52 15.23
N ALA A 513 18.48 -9.04 15.58
CA ALA A 513 19.62 -9.12 14.67
C ALA A 513 19.29 -9.92 13.39
N LEU A 514 18.58 -11.04 13.55
CA LEU A 514 18.12 -11.86 12.44
C LEU A 514 17.22 -11.09 11.47
N ALA A 515 16.28 -10.30 12.00
CA ALA A 515 15.35 -9.54 11.19
C ALA A 515 16.03 -8.39 10.44
N HIS A 516 17.01 -7.72 11.06
CA HIS A 516 17.79 -6.68 10.39
C HIS A 516 18.63 -7.25 9.23
N GLU A 517 19.36 -8.34 9.46
CA GLU A 517 20.21 -8.95 8.42
C GLU A 517 19.38 -9.52 7.25
N SER A 518 18.23 -10.10 7.55
CA SER A 518 17.38 -10.72 6.53
C SER A 518 16.56 -9.69 5.73
N GLU A 519 16.62 -8.41 6.10
CA GLU A 519 15.84 -7.30 5.50
C GLU A 519 14.32 -7.55 5.45
N VAL A 520 13.81 -8.41 6.34
CA VAL A 520 12.39 -8.78 6.40
C VAL A 520 11.61 -7.91 7.39
N ASN A 521 10.29 -7.82 7.19
CA ASN A 521 9.43 -7.10 8.13
C ASN A 521 9.42 -7.82 9.50
N PHE A 522 9.49 -7.07 10.60
CA PHE A 522 9.55 -7.63 11.95
C PHE A 522 8.39 -7.12 12.81
N ILE A 523 7.57 -8.05 13.29
CA ILE A 523 6.45 -7.79 14.19
C ILE A 523 6.80 -8.41 15.54
N SER A 524 7.14 -7.57 16.52
CA SER A 524 7.36 -8.02 17.90
C SER A 524 6.06 -7.96 18.66
N VAL A 525 5.70 -9.06 19.33
CA VAL A 525 4.57 -9.12 20.27
C VAL A 525 5.06 -9.65 21.60
N LYS A 526 4.72 -8.96 22.69
CA LYS A 526 5.04 -9.44 24.03
C LYS A 526 3.88 -10.25 24.57
N GLY A 527 4.13 -11.40 25.18
CA GLY A 527 3.10 -12.27 25.76
C GLY A 527 2.04 -11.52 26.59
N PRO A 528 2.42 -10.63 27.52
CA PRO A 528 1.46 -9.84 28.30
C PRO A 528 0.54 -8.91 27.49
N GLU A 529 0.90 -8.51 26.27
CA GLU A 529 0.07 -7.63 25.42
C GLU A 529 -1.24 -8.31 24.98
N PHE A 530 -1.26 -9.65 24.92
CA PHE A 530 -2.47 -10.40 24.64
C PHE A 530 -3.38 -10.55 25.87
N LEU A 531 -2.91 -10.22 27.07
CA LEU A 531 -3.65 -10.36 28.33
C LEU A 531 -4.32 -9.03 28.73
N SER A 532 -5.21 -8.50 27.88
CA SER A 532 -6.08 -7.38 28.27
C SER A 532 -7.25 -7.90 29.14
N LYS A 533 -7.77 -7.05 30.04
CA LYS A 533 -8.82 -7.40 31.03
C LYS A 533 -10.21 -7.68 30.41
N TRP A 534 -10.36 -7.57 29.10
CA TRP A 534 -11.66 -7.63 28.41
C TRP A 534 -11.80 -8.93 27.61
N VAL A 535 -12.83 -9.71 27.94
CA VAL A 535 -13.13 -11.00 27.30
C VAL A 535 -13.45 -10.80 25.82
N GLY A 536 -12.65 -11.40 24.93
CA GLY A 536 -12.85 -11.40 23.47
C GLY A 536 -11.92 -10.46 22.67
N GLU A 537 -11.32 -9.45 23.29
CA GLU A 537 -10.38 -8.54 22.65
C GLU A 537 -9.06 -9.26 22.29
N SER A 538 -8.58 -10.14 23.19
CA SER A 538 -7.36 -10.93 23.01
C SER A 538 -7.35 -11.82 21.76
N GLU A 539 -8.48 -12.46 21.42
CA GLU A 539 -8.59 -13.29 20.20
C GLU A 539 -8.63 -12.46 18.92
N LYS A 540 -9.23 -11.25 18.97
CA LYS A 540 -9.25 -10.31 17.84
C LYS A 540 -7.83 -9.84 17.57
N THR A 541 -7.07 -9.49 18.61
CA THR A 541 -5.66 -9.07 18.51
C THR A 541 -4.78 -10.15 17.87
N VAL A 542 -4.92 -11.42 18.26
CA VAL A 542 -4.17 -12.53 17.62
C VAL A 542 -4.50 -12.58 16.11
N ARG A 543 -5.78 -12.60 15.73
CA ARG A 543 -6.18 -12.63 14.31
C ARG A 543 -5.66 -11.44 13.52
N GLU A 544 -5.73 -10.25 14.10
CA GLU A 544 -5.24 -9.03 13.48
C GLU A 544 -3.73 -9.08 13.29
N THR A 545 -2.96 -9.55 14.27
CA THR A 545 -1.51 -9.68 14.14
C THR A 545 -1.12 -10.63 13.01
N PHE A 546 -1.74 -11.81 12.93
CA PHE A 546 -1.48 -12.75 11.84
C PHE A 546 -1.95 -12.23 10.48
N ARG A 547 -3.09 -11.53 10.42
CA ARG A 547 -3.54 -10.86 9.19
C ARG A 547 -2.54 -9.80 8.74
N LYS A 548 -2.05 -8.96 9.66
CA LYS A 548 -1.04 -7.93 9.38
C LYS A 548 0.25 -8.55 8.85
N ALA A 549 0.71 -9.65 9.47
CA ALA A 549 1.88 -10.37 9.01
C ALA A 549 1.72 -10.94 7.60
N ARG A 550 0.54 -11.50 7.28
CA ARG A 550 0.23 -12.01 5.93
C ARG A 550 0.24 -10.91 4.87
N SER A 551 -0.29 -9.72 5.19
CA SER A 551 -0.26 -8.58 4.27
C SER A 551 1.12 -7.94 4.13
N ALA A 552 2.01 -8.15 5.10
CA ALA A 552 3.37 -7.61 5.14
C ALA A 552 4.45 -8.66 4.78
N ALA A 553 4.07 -9.77 4.14
CA ALA A 553 5.01 -10.80 3.72
C ALA A 553 6.03 -10.25 2.69
N PRO A 554 7.33 -10.58 2.80
CA PRO A 554 7.96 -11.50 3.76
C PRO A 554 8.13 -10.89 5.17
N CYS A 555 7.74 -11.62 6.22
CA CYS A 555 7.66 -11.12 7.59
C CYS A 555 8.03 -12.17 8.66
N ILE A 556 8.73 -11.74 9.71
CA ILE A 556 8.94 -12.50 10.95
C ILE A 556 7.97 -11.99 12.02
N ILE A 557 7.20 -12.91 12.62
CA ILE A 557 6.42 -12.63 13.84
C ILE A 557 7.22 -13.16 15.03
N PHE A 558 7.66 -12.25 15.91
CA PHE A 558 8.40 -12.58 17.11
C PHE A 558 7.51 -12.51 18.37
N PHE A 559 7.28 -13.66 19.00
CA PHE A 559 6.59 -13.78 20.29
C PHE A 559 7.59 -13.81 21.43
N ASP A 560 7.74 -12.71 22.15
CA ASP A 560 8.55 -12.66 23.38
C ASP A 560 7.72 -13.10 24.59
N GLU A 561 8.34 -13.81 25.53
CA GLU A 561 7.68 -14.35 26.73
C GLU A 561 6.39 -15.14 26.42
N ILE A 562 6.46 -16.05 25.43
CA ILE A 562 5.28 -16.84 25.02
C ILE A 562 4.71 -17.69 26.17
N ASP A 563 5.52 -18.03 27.18
CA ASP A 563 5.08 -18.72 28.39
C ASP A 563 4.08 -17.93 29.24
N ALA A 564 3.96 -16.61 29.06
CA ALA A 564 2.94 -15.80 29.71
C ALA A 564 1.52 -16.10 29.20
N ILE A 565 1.38 -16.51 27.92
CA ILE A 565 0.09 -16.80 27.27
C ILE A 565 -0.16 -18.29 27.06
N ALA A 566 0.91 -19.09 27.01
CA ALA A 566 0.88 -20.49 26.58
C ALA A 566 1.13 -21.49 27.72
N GLY A 567 0.70 -21.17 28.94
CA GLY A 567 0.83 -22.07 30.09
C GLY A 567 0.06 -23.39 29.91
N MET A 568 0.59 -24.48 30.47
CA MET A 568 -0.06 -25.80 30.45
C MET A 568 -1.51 -25.77 30.94
N ARG A 569 -2.42 -26.33 30.13
CA ARG A 569 -3.86 -26.47 30.42
C ARG A 569 -4.09 -27.13 31.79
N GLY A 570 -4.98 -26.54 32.59
CA GLY A 570 -5.45 -27.12 33.85
C GLY A 570 -4.59 -26.89 35.10
N ARG A 571 -3.50 -26.11 35.04
CA ARG A 571 -2.64 -25.82 36.22
C ARG A 571 -3.04 -24.57 37.02
N SER A 572 -3.89 -23.69 36.49
CA SER A 572 -4.37 -22.49 37.17
C SER A 572 -5.90 -22.39 37.10
N ALA A 573 -6.55 -22.34 38.27
CA ALA A 573 -8.01 -22.34 38.42
C ALA A 573 -8.70 -21.01 38.03
N GLY A 574 -8.32 -20.38 36.90
CA GLY A 574 -8.87 -19.09 36.50
C GLY A 574 -8.57 -18.60 35.08
N SER A 575 -8.18 -19.46 34.14
CA SER A 575 -7.56 -19.01 32.87
C SER A 575 -8.30 -19.40 31.59
N THR A 576 -9.64 -19.42 31.57
CA THR A 576 -10.45 -19.64 30.35
C THR A 576 -10.08 -18.71 29.20
N VAL A 577 -9.66 -17.46 29.49
CA VAL A 577 -9.19 -16.49 28.48
C VAL A 577 -7.85 -16.93 27.85
N THR A 578 -6.92 -17.49 28.64
CA THR A 578 -5.63 -17.97 28.10
C THR A 578 -5.82 -19.19 27.20
N GLU A 579 -6.74 -20.10 27.55
CA GLU A 579 -7.02 -21.29 26.74
C GLU A 579 -7.64 -20.94 25.38
N GLN A 580 -8.48 -19.90 25.36
CA GLN A 580 -9.05 -19.31 24.16
C GLN A 580 -7.99 -18.69 23.25
N VAL A 581 -7.08 -17.88 23.83
CA VAL A 581 -5.95 -17.28 23.10
C VAL A 581 -5.03 -18.35 22.51
N VAL A 582 -4.68 -19.38 23.27
CA VAL A 582 -3.86 -20.51 22.78
C VAL A 582 -4.58 -21.24 21.64
N SER A 583 -5.88 -21.51 21.78
CA SER A 583 -6.65 -22.18 20.71
C SER A 583 -6.70 -21.35 19.43
N GLN A 584 -6.86 -20.03 19.54
CA GLN A 584 -6.82 -19.12 18.40
C GLN A 584 -5.43 -19.07 17.78
N LEU A 585 -4.36 -19.01 18.58
CA LEU A 585 -2.97 -19.05 18.11
C LEU A 585 -2.71 -20.32 17.30
N LEU A 586 -3.13 -21.49 17.81
CA LEU A 586 -3.01 -22.77 17.10
C LEU A 586 -3.75 -22.76 15.76
N THR A 587 -4.96 -22.17 15.73
CA THR A 587 -5.76 -22.06 14.50
C THR A 587 -5.07 -21.19 13.46
N GLU A 588 -4.48 -20.06 13.87
CA GLU A 588 -3.72 -19.20 12.96
C GLU A 588 -2.41 -19.85 12.48
N MET A 589 -1.72 -20.60 13.35
CA MET A 589 -0.51 -21.34 12.98
C MET A 589 -0.79 -22.44 11.96
N ASP A 590 -1.85 -23.22 12.17
CA ASP A 590 -2.27 -24.26 11.21
C ASP A 590 -2.73 -23.62 9.88
N GLY A 591 -3.30 -22.40 9.93
CA GLY A 591 -3.66 -21.61 8.75
C GLY A 591 -2.49 -21.01 7.96
N LEU A 592 -1.27 -21.05 8.50
CA LEU A 592 -0.05 -20.67 7.78
C LEU A 592 0.55 -21.81 6.96
N GLU A 593 0.07 -23.05 7.11
CA GLU A 593 0.52 -24.19 6.31
C GLU A 593 0.13 -24.01 4.82
N GLY A 594 0.96 -23.28 4.06
CA GLY A 594 0.76 -22.95 2.65
C GLY A 594 1.22 -21.55 2.24
N LEU A 595 1.54 -20.68 3.20
CA LEU A 595 2.11 -19.35 2.96
C LEU A 595 3.62 -19.41 3.26
N GLU A 596 4.45 -19.39 2.21
CA GLU A 596 5.90 -19.65 2.31
C GLU A 596 6.71 -18.46 2.89
N ASP A 597 6.06 -17.30 3.07
CA ASP A 597 6.74 -16.03 3.34
C ASP A 597 6.56 -15.47 4.77
N VAL A 598 5.87 -16.18 5.67
CA VAL A 598 5.68 -15.75 7.08
C VAL A 598 6.33 -16.74 8.04
N ILE A 599 7.31 -16.27 8.80
CA ILE A 599 8.10 -17.09 9.73
C ILE A 599 7.71 -16.76 11.17
N LEU A 600 7.42 -17.78 11.97
CA LEU A 600 7.14 -17.63 13.40
C LEU A 600 8.39 -17.86 14.24
N LEU A 601 8.72 -16.89 15.09
CA LEU A 601 9.80 -16.99 16.07
C LEU A 601 9.22 -16.76 17.46
N ALA A 602 9.48 -17.65 18.41
CA ALA A 602 9.06 -17.46 19.79
C ALA A 602 10.23 -17.59 20.76
N ALA A 603 10.22 -16.81 21.84
CA ALA A 603 11.21 -16.88 22.90
C ALA A 603 10.54 -17.26 24.23
N THR A 604 11.16 -18.19 24.97
CA THR A 604 10.74 -18.55 26.32
C THR A 604 11.93 -18.79 27.25
N ASN A 605 11.74 -18.47 28.52
CA ASN A 605 12.69 -18.85 29.57
C ASN A 605 12.35 -20.21 30.20
N ARG A 606 11.13 -20.71 29.95
CA ARG A 606 10.54 -21.86 30.63
C ARG A 606 9.81 -22.77 29.63
N PRO A 607 10.55 -23.51 28.81
CA PRO A 607 9.93 -24.44 27.84
C PRO A 607 9.11 -25.54 28.52
N ASP A 608 9.38 -25.83 29.80
CA ASP A 608 8.62 -26.78 30.63
C ASP A 608 7.17 -26.36 30.89
N MET A 609 6.84 -25.07 30.77
CA MET A 609 5.50 -24.56 31.01
C MET A 609 4.62 -24.48 29.78
N LEU A 610 5.17 -24.69 28.58
CA LEU A 610 4.44 -24.53 27.34
C LEU A 610 3.47 -25.68 27.06
N ASP A 611 2.32 -25.37 26.45
CA ASP A 611 1.40 -26.39 25.93
C ASP A 611 2.13 -27.25 24.87
N PRO A 612 2.22 -28.59 25.05
CA PRO A 612 2.83 -29.50 24.08
C PRO A 612 2.22 -29.41 22.67
N ALA A 613 0.99 -28.90 22.54
CA ALA A 613 0.35 -28.66 21.25
C ALA A 613 1.13 -27.65 20.39
N LEU A 614 1.81 -26.68 21.00
CA LEU A 614 2.59 -25.66 20.29
C LEU A 614 3.92 -26.21 19.73
N LEU A 615 4.46 -27.26 20.35
CA LEU A 615 5.77 -27.87 20.01
C LEU A 615 5.67 -28.95 18.91
N ARG A 616 4.49 -29.15 18.33
CA ARG A 616 4.30 -30.17 17.29
C ARG A 616 4.86 -29.71 15.94
N ALA A 617 5.24 -30.67 15.10
CA ALA A 617 5.63 -30.42 13.72
C ALA A 617 4.50 -29.66 12.97
N GLY A 618 4.88 -28.65 12.18
CA GLY A 618 3.96 -27.68 11.55
C GLY A 618 3.80 -26.37 12.34
N ARG A 619 4.17 -26.35 13.63
CA ARG A 619 4.09 -25.18 14.53
C ARG A 619 5.50 -24.76 14.97
N PHE A 620 5.80 -24.68 16.27
CA PHE A 620 7.17 -24.46 16.76
C PHE A 620 7.97 -25.78 16.76
N GLY A 621 8.18 -26.35 15.58
CA GLY A 621 8.83 -27.65 15.42
C GLY A 621 10.36 -27.60 15.56
N LYS A 622 10.99 -26.44 15.35
CA LYS A 622 12.43 -26.26 15.52
C LYS A 622 12.73 -25.61 16.87
N HIS A 623 13.48 -26.28 17.71
CA HIS A 623 13.93 -25.76 19.00
C HIS A 623 15.42 -25.39 18.93
N ILE A 624 15.74 -24.15 19.30
CA ILE A 624 17.11 -23.65 19.35
C ILE A 624 17.38 -23.26 20.81
N GLU A 625 18.35 -23.93 21.41
CA GLU A 625 18.81 -23.63 22.76
C GLU A 625 19.78 -22.46 22.73
N ILE A 626 19.55 -21.47 23.59
CA ILE A 626 20.46 -20.36 23.85
C ILE A 626 21.14 -20.65 25.20
N PRO A 627 22.37 -21.19 25.18
CA PRO A 627 23.08 -21.58 26.39
C PRO A 627 23.57 -20.35 27.17
N MET A 628 24.05 -20.59 28.40
CA MET A 628 24.82 -19.58 29.11
C MET A 628 26.14 -19.28 28.37
N PRO A 629 26.62 -18.03 28.38
CA PRO A 629 27.82 -17.65 27.63
C PRO A 629 29.07 -18.30 28.22
N ASP A 630 29.91 -18.89 27.36
CA ASP A 630 31.21 -19.44 27.71
C ASP A 630 32.27 -18.33 27.91
N GLU A 631 33.51 -18.69 28.28
CA GLU A 631 34.55 -17.67 28.52
C GLU A 631 34.83 -16.81 27.29
N ASN A 632 34.79 -17.40 26.08
CA ASN A 632 35.02 -16.68 24.83
C ASN A 632 33.84 -15.74 24.51
N SER A 633 32.59 -16.24 24.58
CA SER A 633 31.39 -15.42 24.39
C SER A 633 31.34 -14.26 25.38
N ARG A 634 31.70 -14.49 26.65
CA ARG A 634 31.78 -13.39 27.65
C ARG A 634 32.79 -12.33 27.26
N GLN A 635 33.96 -12.70 26.72
CA GLN A 635 34.94 -11.73 26.23
C GLN A 635 34.41 -10.89 25.07
N GLU A 636 33.63 -11.49 24.16
CA GLU A 636 32.99 -10.79 23.05
C GLU A 636 31.90 -9.84 23.53
N ILE A 637 31.00 -10.30 24.42
CA ILE A 637 29.98 -9.47 25.06
C ILE A 637 30.61 -8.26 25.75
N PHE A 638 31.74 -8.46 26.45
CA PHE A 638 32.50 -7.36 27.05
C PHE A 638 33.02 -6.38 26.00
N LYS A 639 33.58 -6.84 24.88
CA LYS A 639 34.08 -5.95 23.82
C LYS A 639 32.96 -5.07 23.26
N ILE A 640 31.80 -5.66 23.00
CA ILE A 640 30.62 -4.96 22.46
C ILE A 640 30.17 -3.85 23.42
N HIS A 641 29.94 -4.17 24.70
CA HIS A 641 29.48 -3.17 25.68
C HIS A 641 30.53 -2.12 26.08
N LEU A 642 31.80 -2.39 25.77
CA LEU A 642 32.92 -1.50 26.02
C LEU A 642 33.35 -0.70 24.79
N GLU A 643 32.75 -0.97 23.63
CA GLU A 643 33.02 -0.25 22.41
C GLU A 643 32.66 1.24 22.56
N GLY A 644 33.58 2.12 22.14
CA GLY A 644 33.44 3.57 22.30
C GLY A 644 33.62 4.12 23.73
N LYS A 645 33.74 3.27 24.76
CA LYS A 645 33.95 3.72 26.15
C LYS A 645 35.44 3.98 26.43
N PRO A 646 35.80 5.10 27.12
CA PRO A 646 37.18 5.39 27.49
C PRO A 646 37.62 4.50 28.66
N ILE A 647 38.41 3.47 28.35
CA ILE A 647 38.86 2.47 29.33
C ILE A 647 40.34 2.70 29.64
N SER A 648 40.72 2.50 30.90
CA SER A 648 42.10 2.60 31.34
C SER A 648 42.86 1.29 31.06
N SER A 649 44.17 1.38 30.83
CA SER A 649 45.02 0.24 30.42
C SER A 649 45.20 -0.84 31.49
N ASP A 650 44.74 -0.58 32.71
CA ASP A 650 44.72 -1.49 33.86
C ASP A 650 43.52 -2.47 33.83
N VAL A 651 42.57 -2.32 32.90
CA VAL A 651 41.41 -3.19 32.77
C VAL A 651 41.70 -4.32 31.76
N SER A 652 41.75 -5.56 32.26
CA SER A 652 41.91 -6.76 31.43
C SER A 652 40.58 -7.49 31.24
N ILE A 653 40.01 -7.41 30.03
CA ILE A 653 38.74 -8.08 29.67
C ILE A 653 38.80 -9.59 29.94
N LYS A 654 39.95 -10.23 29.64
CA LYS A 654 40.14 -11.67 29.85
C LYS A 654 40.06 -12.07 31.32
N GLU A 655 40.56 -11.23 32.23
CA GLU A 655 40.53 -11.51 33.67
C GLU A 655 39.09 -11.42 34.21
N PHE A 656 38.34 -10.39 33.80
CA PHE A 656 36.95 -10.21 34.22
C PHE A 656 36.03 -11.28 33.63
N ALA A 657 36.25 -11.69 32.37
CA ALA A 657 35.49 -12.79 31.75
C ALA A 657 35.67 -14.13 32.49
N LYS A 658 36.85 -14.40 33.06
CA LYS A 658 37.09 -15.57 33.90
C LYS A 658 36.39 -15.49 35.26
N ARG A 659 36.39 -14.31 35.88
CA ARG A 659 35.77 -14.09 37.20
C ARG A 659 34.24 -14.10 37.16
N MET A 660 33.65 -13.84 35.99
CA MET A 660 32.19 -13.81 35.78
C MET A 660 31.65 -15.13 35.22
N GLU A 661 32.15 -16.26 35.71
CA GLU A 661 31.57 -17.56 35.38
C GLU A 661 30.13 -17.66 35.93
N GLY A 662 29.18 -18.07 35.07
CA GLY A 662 27.76 -18.18 35.42
C GLY A 662 26.93 -16.90 35.27
N TYR A 663 27.54 -15.81 34.77
CA TYR A 663 26.83 -14.56 34.48
C TYR A 663 26.19 -14.58 33.10
N THR A 664 25.02 -13.96 32.98
CA THR A 664 24.32 -13.80 31.69
C THR A 664 24.82 -12.58 30.94
N GLY A 665 24.48 -12.46 29.65
CA GLY A 665 24.82 -11.27 28.86
C GLY A 665 24.24 -9.99 29.47
N ALA A 666 23.01 -10.05 29.98
CA ALA A 666 22.37 -8.94 30.69
C ALA A 666 23.11 -8.56 31.98
N ASP A 667 23.63 -9.53 32.74
CA ASP A 667 24.40 -9.24 33.95
C ASP A 667 25.73 -8.56 33.62
N ILE A 668 26.42 -9.00 32.56
CA ILE A 668 27.67 -8.39 32.09
C ILE A 668 27.42 -6.95 31.63
N ALA A 669 26.34 -6.71 30.88
CA ALA A 669 25.91 -5.38 30.48
C ALA A 669 25.66 -4.48 31.71
N ALA A 670 24.95 -5.00 32.71
CA ALA A 670 24.67 -4.28 33.96
C ALA A 670 25.95 -3.93 34.73
N VAL A 671 26.94 -4.83 34.78
CA VAL A 671 28.24 -4.55 35.41
C VAL A 671 28.99 -3.44 34.65
N CYS A 672 29.02 -3.49 33.32
CA CYS A 672 29.68 -2.46 32.50
C CYS A 672 29.03 -1.09 32.68
N GLU A 673 27.70 -1.05 32.77
CA GLU A 673 26.95 0.19 32.96
C GLU A 673 27.13 0.76 34.37
N GLU A 674 27.06 -0.08 35.41
CA GLU A 674 27.32 0.35 36.78
C GLU A 674 28.77 0.83 36.96
N ALA A 675 29.75 0.18 36.34
CA ALA A 675 31.15 0.63 36.37
C ALA A 675 31.30 2.02 35.72
N THR A 676 30.61 2.25 34.61
CA THR A 676 30.56 3.56 33.93
C THR A 676 29.93 4.61 34.85
N LEU A 677 28.81 4.28 35.48
CA LEU A 677 28.06 5.19 36.35
C LEU A 677 28.81 5.53 37.65
N LEU A 678 29.53 4.56 38.24
CA LEU A 678 30.43 4.78 39.37
C LEU A 678 31.56 5.73 38.98
N THR A 679 32.14 5.56 37.78
CA THR A 679 33.17 6.46 37.25
C THR A 679 32.64 7.88 37.08
N ILE A 680 31.41 8.03 36.55
CA ILE A 680 30.74 9.33 36.42
C ILE A 680 30.51 9.97 37.80
N ARG A 681 30.02 9.21 38.80
CA ARG A 681 29.82 9.72 40.16
C ARG A 681 31.13 10.19 40.79
N ARG A 682 32.23 9.44 40.60
CA ARG A 682 33.56 9.85 41.06
C ARG A 682 34.00 11.14 40.39
N ALA A 683 33.84 11.24 39.07
CA ALA A 683 34.22 12.42 38.29
C ALA A 683 33.41 13.68 38.66
N ILE A 684 32.12 13.55 39.00
CA ILE A 684 31.29 14.66 39.48
C ILE A 684 31.69 15.11 40.90
N SER A 685 32.13 14.17 41.74
CA SER A 685 32.54 14.45 43.12
C SER A 685 33.96 14.99 43.23
N ASP A 686 34.76 14.83 42.17
CA ASP A 686 36.14 15.29 42.10
C ASP A 686 36.20 16.77 41.68
N ALA A 687 36.64 17.63 42.60
CA ALA A 687 36.77 19.06 42.38
C ALA A 687 37.84 19.44 41.32
N SER A 688 38.69 18.50 40.89
CA SER A 688 39.72 18.71 39.88
C SER A 688 39.22 18.54 38.43
N ILE A 689 38.02 17.99 38.23
CA ILE A 689 37.44 17.76 36.91
C ILE A 689 36.37 18.82 36.62
N ASN A 690 36.59 19.64 35.60
CA ASN A 690 35.60 20.62 35.16
C ASN A 690 34.63 19.95 34.18
N THR A 691 33.44 19.62 34.66
CA THR A 691 32.38 18.97 33.86
C THR A 691 31.87 19.80 32.67
N LYS A 692 32.19 21.10 32.61
CA LYS A 692 31.84 21.99 31.50
C LYS A 692 32.91 22.09 30.41
N ASP A 693 34.11 21.56 30.66
CA ASP A 693 35.22 21.60 29.71
C ASP A 693 35.43 20.24 29.03
N LYS A 694 35.42 20.23 27.68
CA LYS A 694 35.55 19.02 26.86
C LYS A 694 36.92 18.35 27.01
N GLU A 695 37.99 19.09 27.33
CA GLU A 695 39.32 18.50 27.52
C GLU A 695 39.48 17.84 28.90
N SER A 696 38.87 18.41 29.94
CA SER A 696 38.85 17.82 31.28
C SER A 696 38.03 16.52 31.31
N VAL A 697 36.89 16.47 30.62
CA VAL A 697 36.04 15.27 30.52
C VAL A 697 36.73 14.11 29.77
N LYS A 698 37.55 14.40 28.76
CA LYS A 698 38.30 13.37 28.01
C LYS A 698 39.34 12.61 28.86
N LYS A 699 39.70 13.12 30.04
CA LYS A 699 40.64 12.46 30.96
C LYS A 699 39.97 11.40 31.83
N VAL A 700 38.65 11.39 31.92
CA VAL A 700 37.90 10.42 32.72
C VAL A 700 37.89 9.08 32.00
N LYS A 701 38.39 8.04 32.67
CA LYS A 701 38.43 6.67 32.16
C LYS A 701 37.86 5.72 33.20
N VAL A 702 37.20 4.66 32.73
CA VAL A 702 36.75 3.58 33.60
C VAL A 702 37.98 2.77 34.05
N ASP A 703 38.21 2.74 35.35
CA ASP A 703 39.34 2.08 36.00
C ASP A 703 38.97 0.68 36.52
N ARG A 704 40.00 -0.12 36.86
CA ARG A 704 39.78 -1.46 37.40
C ARG A 704 39.00 -1.46 38.72
N GLU A 705 39.12 -0.38 39.50
CA GLU A 705 38.46 -0.25 40.79
C GLU A 705 36.94 -0.10 40.63
N ALA A 706 36.48 0.71 39.67
CA ALA A 706 35.06 0.84 39.34
C ALA A 706 34.45 -0.49 38.89
N PHE A 707 35.17 -1.29 38.08
CA PHE A 707 34.71 -2.63 37.70
C PHE A 707 34.60 -3.58 38.88
N ASN A 708 35.57 -3.59 39.79
CA ASN A 708 35.51 -4.44 40.99
C ASN A 708 34.33 -4.04 41.90
N GLN A 709 34.09 -2.74 42.10
CA GLN A 709 32.96 -2.26 42.89
C GLN A 709 31.61 -2.55 42.23
N ALA A 710 31.52 -2.43 40.92
CA ALA A 710 30.33 -2.81 40.16
C ALA A 710 30.04 -4.32 40.30
N LEU A 711 31.06 -5.17 40.21
CA LEU A 711 30.94 -6.62 40.35
C LEU A 711 30.41 -7.02 41.74
N GLU A 712 30.92 -6.41 42.81
CA GLU A 712 30.41 -6.64 44.17
C GLU A 712 28.95 -6.18 44.36
N LYS A 713 28.58 -5.05 43.74
CA LYS A 713 27.24 -4.49 43.86
C LYS A 713 26.21 -5.32 43.09
N VAL A 714 26.55 -5.76 41.88
CA VAL A 714 25.68 -6.62 41.06
C VAL A 714 25.55 -8.01 41.69
N LEU A 715 26.62 -8.58 42.27
CA LEU A 715 26.55 -9.83 43.07
C LEU A 715 25.56 -9.73 44.22
N LYS A 716 25.65 -8.67 45.03
CA LYS A 716 24.73 -8.46 46.16
C LYS A 716 23.29 -8.32 45.69
N SER A 717 23.07 -7.69 44.53
CA SER A 717 21.74 -7.54 43.96
C SER A 717 21.19 -8.86 43.41
N ALA A 718 22.02 -9.65 42.71
CA ALA A 718 21.67 -10.97 42.18
C ALA A 718 21.39 -11.99 43.30
N GLU A 719 22.21 -12.03 44.36
CA GLU A 719 21.98 -12.88 45.53
C GLU A 719 20.72 -12.49 46.30
N MET A 720 20.42 -11.19 46.43
CA MET A 720 19.16 -10.73 47.03
C MET A 720 17.94 -11.12 46.18
N ALA A 721 18.03 -11.01 44.85
CA ALA A 721 16.98 -11.44 43.94
C ALA A 721 16.76 -12.96 43.98
N GLN A 722 17.84 -13.77 44.02
CA GLN A 722 17.77 -15.22 44.15
C GLN A 722 17.16 -15.65 45.50
N LYS A 723 17.54 -14.99 46.60
CA LYS A 723 16.95 -15.25 47.94
C LYS A 723 15.48 -14.83 48.01
N ALA A 724 15.09 -13.74 47.35
CA ALA A 724 13.68 -13.32 47.25
C ALA A 724 12.86 -14.32 46.42
N HIS A 725 13.40 -14.79 45.30
CA HIS A 725 12.75 -15.79 44.45
C HIS A 725 12.65 -17.16 45.13
N GLN A 726 13.68 -17.59 45.87
CA GLN A 726 13.64 -18.81 46.67
C GLN A 726 12.64 -18.73 47.83
N ARG A 727 12.48 -17.56 48.47
CA ARG A 727 11.43 -17.33 49.49
C ARG A 727 10.03 -17.41 48.89
N LEU A 728 9.80 -16.77 47.74
CA LEU A 728 8.54 -16.87 46.99
C LEU A 728 8.24 -18.28 46.48
N SER A 729 9.27 -19.09 46.19
CA SER A 729 9.11 -20.50 45.79
C SER A 729 8.90 -21.48 46.96
N LYS A 730 9.20 -21.07 48.20
CA LYS A 730 9.15 -21.93 49.40
C LYS A 730 7.94 -21.70 50.30
N GLU A 731 7.06 -20.75 49.99
CA GLU A 731 5.75 -20.67 50.63
C GLU A 731 4.64 -21.19 49.71
N PRO A 732 4.35 -22.49 49.83
CA PRO A 732 2.98 -22.94 49.90
C PRO A 732 2.70 -23.53 51.29
N SER A 733 1.60 -23.05 51.88
CA SER A 733 0.79 -23.73 52.92
C SER A 733 1.47 -24.09 54.24
N GLU A 734 1.34 -23.21 55.25
CA GLU A 734 1.10 -23.67 56.63
C GLU A 734 0.30 -22.67 57.49
N GLU A 735 0.20 -21.38 57.12
CA GLU A 735 -0.62 -20.40 57.87
C GLU A 735 -2.09 -20.28 57.41
N LEU A 736 -2.53 -21.04 56.39
CA LEU A 736 -3.96 -21.11 56.01
C LEU A 736 -4.76 -22.19 56.77
N TYR A 737 -4.13 -22.90 57.71
CA TYR A 737 -4.78 -23.93 58.56
C TYR A 737 -4.61 -23.66 60.06
N ARG A 738 -4.77 -22.41 60.50
CA ARG A 738 -5.06 -22.09 61.91
C ARG A 738 -6.22 -21.12 62.05
#